data_AF-A0A966XXQ7-F1
#
_entry.id   AF-A0A966XXQ7-F1
#
_cell.length_a   1.000
_cell.length_b   1.000
_cell.length_c   1.000
_cell.angle_alpha   90.00
_cell.angle_beta   90.00
_cell.angle_gamma   90.00
#
_symmetry.space_group_name_H-M   'P 1'
#
loop_
_entity.id
_entity.type
_entity.pdbx_description
1 polymer ?
#
loop_
_entity_poly.entity_id
_entity_poly.type
_entity_poly.pdbx_seq_one_letter_code
_entity_poly.pdbx_strand_id
1 'polypeptide(L)'
;MGARLFAILTLLGAVAVLVTGILGYVRARDALELAIYNQLTTAREIKARQVETYFRNINAELRLLATSKMVVESTREFRAAFNELDREPLADEMRQKVSDWYGAHFLPEISRVLGKEPPLADYLPVGSGATYLQYHYIVANPHTAERRRLLDDAGDGSRYSRLHATYHPLMRGAATILGFDDFMIADAKSGRLIYAVDKEVDFATSTQSGPYRNTNVAAAVARCAGSADRSAVCLEDFALYTPAGDDPTAFMAAPVIDEGVVIGVLIAQLSDHEIDRVVTGDRRWSHEGFGATGEAYLVGADHLLRSAPRAFYENRDLYFANLKAVGTSDAEIDAIRRFDTPILLQRIDTKASRSALAGVEGTGEIVGWRGVPTLASWGPLAIPGLKWVLIAKIDSAEAFAPVYRLRQELAIVGGLALLVVIATSGWLSRALLGPLRDLTAGVQRFAAGDYGAQVPVRSRDEIGQLCVTFNGMVDELREKNTVIEGKNRENEELLLNVLPAPIANRLRGGEQGIADGFAEVTVAFADLVGFTALSSEMPPQEVVTLLNGLFSRFDVAAQELGIEKIKTVGDAYMAVCGLPVHVPNHAERMVRMAIRMVHITREHALENQVNMKLRIGINSGPVVAGVIGRSKYIYDLWGDTVNLASRMESGGIPDAVQVTRPVYEKLQDLFVFEARGSIEVKGKGSVEAWLLRL
;
A
#
# COMPACT_ATOMS: atom_id res chain seq x y z
N MET A 1 -23.85 1.61 -5.81
CA MET A 1 -23.12 1.89 -4.55
C MET A 1 -21.79 1.15 -4.43
N GLY A 2 -21.72 -0.19 -4.55
CA GLY A 2 -20.45 -0.89 -4.26
C GLY A 2 -19.25 -0.60 -5.17
N ALA A 3 -19.48 -0.29 -6.45
CA ALA A 3 -18.42 0.18 -7.34
C ALA A 3 -17.83 1.54 -6.89
N ARG A 4 -18.67 2.43 -6.33
CA ARG A 4 -18.23 3.74 -5.83
C ARG A 4 -17.40 3.62 -4.55
N LEU A 5 -17.85 2.81 -3.59
CA LEU A 5 -17.09 2.57 -2.35
C LEU A 5 -15.73 1.92 -2.64
N PHE A 6 -15.72 0.89 -3.50
CA PHE A 6 -14.47 0.25 -3.94
C PHE A 6 -13.51 1.25 -4.60
N ALA A 7 -14.02 2.09 -5.51
CA ALA A 7 -13.22 3.11 -6.19
C ALA A 7 -12.63 4.13 -5.19
N ILE A 8 -13.41 4.59 -4.22
CA ILE A 8 -12.96 5.55 -3.20
C ILE A 8 -11.87 4.93 -2.31
N LEU A 9 -12.08 3.73 -1.79
CA LEU A 9 -11.11 3.04 -0.93
C LEU A 9 -9.80 2.76 -1.68
N THR A 10 -9.91 2.31 -2.93
CA THR A 10 -8.73 2.05 -3.79
C THR A 10 -7.99 3.34 -4.09
N LEU A 11 -8.69 4.42 -4.41
CA LEU A 11 -8.08 5.73 -4.69
C LEU A 11 -7.34 6.27 -3.46
N LEU A 12 -7.97 6.23 -2.28
CA LEU A 12 -7.34 6.70 -1.04
C LEU A 12 -6.07 5.90 -0.71
N GLY A 13 -6.14 4.57 -0.81
CA GLY A 13 -4.96 3.73 -0.57
C GLY A 13 -3.87 3.94 -1.63
N ALA A 14 -4.23 4.10 -2.90
CA ALA A 14 -3.27 4.39 -3.97
C ALA A 14 -2.55 5.73 -3.76
N VAL A 15 -3.28 6.77 -3.38
CA VAL A 15 -2.71 8.08 -3.06
C VAL A 15 -1.76 7.98 -1.86
N ALA A 16 -2.16 7.27 -0.80
CA ALA A 16 -1.30 7.07 0.37
C ALA A 16 0.02 6.38 0.00
N VAL A 17 -0.04 5.26 -0.75
CA VAL A 17 1.15 4.54 -1.21
C VAL A 17 2.05 5.42 -2.08
N LEU A 18 1.47 6.20 -2.99
CA LEU A 18 2.21 7.08 -3.89
C LEU A 18 2.88 8.24 -3.14
N VAL A 19 2.18 8.89 -2.22
CA VAL A 19 2.73 9.99 -1.40
C VAL A 19 3.86 9.47 -0.51
N THR A 20 3.66 8.36 0.19
CA THR A 20 4.70 7.76 1.05
C THR A 20 5.90 7.30 0.22
N GLY A 21 5.69 6.71 -0.95
CA GLY A 21 6.76 6.28 -1.85
C GLY A 21 7.59 7.45 -2.38
N ILE A 22 6.94 8.53 -2.85
CA ILE A 22 7.63 9.74 -3.33
C ILE A 22 8.39 10.42 -2.20
N LEU A 23 7.76 10.61 -1.03
CA LEU A 23 8.38 11.29 0.10
C LEU A 23 9.54 10.49 0.68
N GLY A 24 9.42 9.16 0.72
CA GLY A 24 10.50 8.24 1.09
C GLY A 24 11.68 8.33 0.11
N TYR A 25 11.40 8.33 -1.20
CA TYR A 25 12.43 8.47 -2.23
C TYR A 25 13.18 9.80 -2.15
N VAL A 26 12.47 10.93 -2.03
CA VAL A 26 13.10 12.26 -1.93
C VAL A 26 13.98 12.35 -0.68
N ARG A 27 13.46 11.96 0.49
CA ARG A 27 14.24 12.00 1.74
C ARG A 27 15.46 11.10 1.70
N ALA A 28 15.34 9.90 1.12
CA ALA A 28 16.46 8.98 1.00
C ALA A 28 17.53 9.51 0.04
N ARG A 29 17.12 10.13 -1.08
CA ARG A 29 18.05 10.77 -2.02
C ARG A 29 18.82 11.91 -1.35
N ASP A 30 18.12 12.84 -0.70
CA ASP A 30 18.74 14.00 -0.06
C ASP A 30 19.70 13.58 1.06
N ALA A 31 19.31 12.59 1.88
CA ALA A 31 20.15 12.05 2.94
C ALA A 31 21.40 11.36 2.38
N LEU A 32 21.27 10.61 1.29
CA LEU A 32 22.41 9.95 0.65
C LEU A 32 23.34 10.96 -0.01
N GLU A 33 22.80 11.97 -0.70
CA GLU A 33 23.58 13.04 -1.31
C GLU A 33 24.43 13.76 -0.24
N LEU A 34 23.82 14.13 0.89
CA LEU A 34 24.52 14.73 2.02
C LEU A 34 25.61 13.79 2.58
N ALA A 35 25.31 12.49 2.72
CA ALA A 35 26.28 11.51 3.20
C ALA A 35 27.49 11.39 2.26
N ILE A 36 27.27 11.42 0.95
CA ILE A 36 28.33 11.37 -0.06
C ILE A 36 29.17 12.65 -0.02
N TYR A 37 28.56 13.84 0.07
CA TYR A 37 29.33 15.08 0.22
C TYR A 37 30.17 15.08 1.51
N ASN A 38 29.64 14.57 2.62
CA ASN A 38 30.39 14.44 3.87
C ASN A 38 31.57 13.46 3.72
N GLN A 39 31.36 12.32 3.06
CA GLN A 39 32.42 11.35 2.76
C GLN A 39 33.50 11.96 1.87
N LEU A 40 33.13 12.61 0.77
CA LEU A 40 34.07 13.28 -0.13
C LEU A 40 34.84 14.39 0.57
N THR A 41 34.17 15.17 1.42
CA THR A 41 34.82 16.23 2.20
C THR A 41 35.80 15.66 3.21
N THR A 42 35.42 14.58 3.90
CA THR A 42 36.31 13.88 4.83
C THR A 42 37.54 13.33 4.10
N ALA A 43 37.35 12.67 2.95
CA ALA A 43 38.44 12.16 2.13
C ALA A 43 39.35 13.30 1.64
N ARG A 44 38.76 14.39 1.12
CA ARG A 44 39.47 15.61 0.70
C ARG A 44 40.32 16.18 1.84
N GLU A 45 39.75 16.36 3.02
CA GLU A 45 40.45 16.94 4.19
C GLU A 45 41.55 16.03 4.73
N ILE A 46 41.38 14.71 4.67
CA ILE A 46 42.43 13.75 5.01
C ILE A 46 43.58 13.90 4.01
N LYS A 47 43.29 13.87 2.70
CA LYS A 47 44.31 14.04 1.66
C LYS A 47 45.00 15.41 1.74
N ALA A 48 44.25 16.48 1.95
CA ALA A 48 44.78 17.82 2.13
C ALA A 48 45.77 17.87 3.29
N ARG A 49 45.37 17.36 4.47
CA ARG A 49 46.26 17.28 5.64
C ARG A 49 47.50 16.42 5.39
N GLN A 50 47.39 15.32 4.64
CA GLN A 50 48.54 14.48 4.30
C GLN A 50 49.53 15.22 3.39
N VAL A 51 49.04 15.88 2.34
CA VAL A 51 49.89 16.69 1.43
C VAL A 51 50.53 17.85 2.18
N GLU A 52 49.77 18.60 2.98
CA GLU A 52 50.31 19.69 3.79
C GLU A 52 51.34 19.19 4.83
N THR A 53 51.11 18.02 5.43
CA THR A 53 52.07 17.42 6.37
C THR A 53 53.34 16.98 5.67
N TYR A 54 53.24 16.40 4.48
CA TYR A 54 54.40 16.09 3.64
C TYR A 54 55.26 17.34 3.41
N PHE A 55 54.65 18.44 2.93
CA PHE A 55 55.37 19.69 2.71
C PHE A 55 55.94 20.30 4.01
N ARG A 56 55.23 20.19 5.15
CA ARG A 56 55.75 20.65 6.44
C ARG A 56 56.98 19.84 6.90
N ASN A 57 56.96 18.52 6.71
CA ASN A 57 58.04 17.63 7.12
C ASN A 57 59.30 17.87 6.29
N ILE A 58 59.19 17.83 4.96
CA ILE A 58 60.35 18.06 4.08
C ILE A 58 60.93 19.46 4.26
N ASN A 59 60.09 20.47 4.56
CA ASN A 59 60.51 21.82 4.89
C ASN A 59 61.33 21.86 6.18
N ALA A 60 60.90 21.14 7.23
CA ALA A 60 61.65 21.06 8.49
C ALA A 60 62.98 20.28 8.32
N GLU A 61 62.96 19.19 7.55
CA GLU A 61 64.12 18.35 7.27
C GLU A 61 65.18 19.11 6.45
N LEU A 62 64.77 19.83 5.40
CA LEU A 62 65.69 20.63 4.59
C LEU A 62 66.34 21.76 5.40
N ARG A 63 65.58 22.44 6.28
CA ARG A 63 66.12 23.47 7.19
C ARG A 63 67.16 22.90 8.15
N LEU A 64 66.87 21.74 8.74
CA LEU A 64 67.78 21.07 9.65
C LEU A 64 69.07 20.67 8.92
N LEU A 65 68.94 20.19 7.69
CA LEU A 65 70.08 19.80 6.87
C LEU A 65 70.92 21.02 6.45
N ALA A 66 70.29 22.11 6.01
CA ALA A 66 70.96 23.37 5.62
C ALA A 66 71.75 24.02 6.77
N THR A 67 71.30 23.81 8.02
CA THR A 67 71.98 24.31 9.23
C THR A 67 72.96 23.31 9.82
N SER A 68 73.06 22.11 9.26
CA SER A 68 73.98 21.08 9.73
C SER A 68 75.43 21.49 9.44
N LYS A 69 76.33 21.13 10.36
CA LYS A 69 77.77 21.36 10.20
C LYS A 69 78.31 20.76 8.90
N MET A 70 77.81 19.59 8.50
CA MET A 70 78.16 18.92 7.26
C MET A 70 77.86 19.77 6.02
N VAL A 71 76.66 20.33 5.91
CA VAL A 71 76.29 21.18 4.75
C VAL A 71 77.05 22.50 4.78
N VAL A 72 77.21 23.13 5.94
CA VAL A 72 77.95 24.40 6.06
C VAL A 72 79.42 24.22 5.67
N GLU A 73 80.10 23.20 6.18
CA GLU A 73 81.51 22.94 5.86
C GLU A 73 81.70 22.52 4.41
N SER A 74 80.90 21.56 3.91
CA SER A 74 80.97 21.13 2.52
C SER A 74 80.70 22.27 1.53
N THR A 75 79.73 23.15 1.81
CA THR A 75 79.47 24.34 0.99
C THR A 75 80.71 25.24 0.90
N ARG A 76 81.36 25.51 2.04
CA ARG A 76 82.57 26.34 2.10
C ARG A 76 83.72 25.71 1.33
N GLU A 77 83.93 24.40 1.51
CA GLU A 77 85.05 23.66 0.94
C GLU A 77 84.88 23.39 -0.56
N PHE A 78 83.69 22.97 -1.00
CA PHE A 78 83.39 22.82 -2.42
C PHE A 78 83.51 24.14 -3.16
N ARG A 79 83.03 25.25 -2.59
CA ARG A 79 83.21 26.59 -3.19
C ARG A 79 84.69 26.93 -3.36
N ALA A 80 85.52 26.65 -2.35
CA ALA A 80 86.95 26.91 -2.43
C ALA A 80 87.66 26.03 -3.48
N ALA A 81 87.35 24.73 -3.51
CA ALA A 81 87.91 23.78 -4.47
C ALA A 81 87.44 24.08 -5.91
N PHE A 82 86.19 24.49 -6.11
CA PHE A 82 85.70 24.91 -7.42
C PHE A 82 86.46 26.15 -7.92
N ASN A 83 86.66 27.15 -7.06
CA ASN A 83 87.41 28.36 -7.41
C ASN A 83 88.89 28.10 -7.72
N GLU A 84 89.47 27.02 -7.18
CA GLU A 84 90.81 26.55 -7.50
C GLU A 84 90.84 26.01 -8.95
N LEU A 85 89.90 25.12 -9.29
CA LEU A 85 89.76 24.57 -10.65
C LEU A 85 89.46 25.65 -11.72
N ASP A 86 88.69 26.68 -11.37
CA ASP A 86 88.42 27.79 -12.30
C ASP A 86 89.66 28.61 -12.67
N ARG A 87 90.72 28.57 -11.84
CA ARG A 87 91.99 29.28 -12.10
C ARG A 87 92.99 28.42 -12.86
N GLU A 88 92.79 27.11 -12.91
CA GLU A 88 93.67 26.20 -13.62
C GLU A 88 93.36 26.20 -15.13
N PRO A 89 94.39 26.09 -15.99
CA PRO A 89 94.18 25.97 -17.43
C PRO A 89 93.53 24.62 -17.76
N LEU A 90 92.41 24.65 -18.47
CA LEU A 90 91.71 23.45 -18.93
C LEU A 90 92.37 22.91 -20.21
N ALA A 91 92.62 21.60 -20.27
CA ALA A 91 93.08 20.93 -21.48
C ALA A 91 92.01 21.00 -22.59
N ASP A 92 92.41 21.38 -23.81
CA ASP A 92 91.49 21.52 -24.95
C ASP A 92 90.76 20.19 -25.28
N GLU A 93 91.41 19.05 -25.04
CA GLU A 93 90.81 17.73 -25.20
C GLU A 93 89.58 17.53 -24.31
N MET A 94 89.61 18.01 -23.06
CA MET A 94 88.45 17.90 -22.15
C MET A 94 87.29 18.77 -22.65
N ARG A 95 87.58 19.99 -23.12
CA ARG A 95 86.57 20.88 -23.69
C ARG A 95 85.88 20.23 -24.90
N GLN A 96 86.67 19.59 -25.77
CA GLN A 96 86.14 18.89 -26.93
C GLN A 96 85.27 17.70 -26.52
N LYS A 97 85.74 16.85 -25.58
CA LYS A 97 84.97 15.69 -25.10
C LYS A 97 83.63 16.07 -24.46
N VAL A 98 83.59 17.16 -23.69
CA VAL A 98 82.32 17.68 -23.14
C VAL A 98 81.42 18.17 -24.26
N SER A 99 81.94 18.94 -25.22
CA SER A 99 81.17 19.40 -26.37
C SER A 99 80.59 18.25 -27.20
N ASP A 100 81.39 17.23 -27.49
CA ASP A 100 80.98 16.04 -28.24
C ASP A 100 79.91 15.25 -27.48
N TRP A 101 80.06 15.12 -26.15
CA TRP A 101 79.08 14.45 -25.32
C TRP A 101 77.73 15.17 -25.34
N TYR A 102 77.70 16.49 -25.18
CA TYR A 102 76.47 17.28 -25.26
C TYR A 102 75.80 17.14 -26.64
N GLY A 103 76.57 17.21 -27.72
CA GLY A 103 76.04 17.04 -29.08
C GLY A 103 75.47 15.64 -29.35
N ALA A 104 76.06 14.60 -28.76
CA ALA A 104 75.64 13.22 -28.98
C ALA A 104 74.53 12.73 -28.04
N HIS A 105 74.48 13.20 -26.79
CA HIS A 105 73.60 12.65 -25.76
C HIS A 105 72.53 13.63 -25.28
N PHE A 106 72.84 14.93 -25.17
CA PHE A 106 71.91 15.91 -24.61
C PHE A 106 71.10 16.65 -25.70
N LEU A 107 71.78 17.15 -26.74
CA LEU A 107 71.14 17.94 -27.80
C LEU A 107 70.02 17.19 -28.55
N PRO A 108 70.13 15.87 -28.84
CA PRO A 108 69.03 15.13 -29.47
C PRO A 108 67.78 15.06 -28.59
N GLU A 109 67.94 14.97 -27.27
CA GLU A 109 66.83 14.95 -26.32
C GLU A 109 66.11 16.30 -26.29
N ILE A 110 66.88 17.39 -26.22
CA ILE A 110 66.34 18.75 -26.28
C ILE A 110 65.66 19.03 -27.61
N SER A 111 66.23 18.56 -28.72
CA SER A 111 65.67 18.75 -30.05
C SER A 111 64.33 18.01 -30.21
N ARG A 112 64.23 16.80 -29.63
CA ARG A 112 62.97 16.03 -29.55
C ARG A 112 61.89 16.81 -28.79
N VAL A 113 62.26 17.53 -27.73
CA VAL A 113 61.32 18.30 -26.92
C VAL A 113 60.93 19.61 -27.60
N LEU A 114 61.90 20.44 -27.99
CA LEU A 114 61.68 21.75 -28.58
C LEU A 114 61.12 21.72 -30.01
N GLY A 115 61.20 20.57 -30.68
CA GLY A 115 60.84 20.43 -32.10
C GLY A 115 61.75 21.19 -33.05
N LYS A 116 62.90 21.68 -32.55
CA LYS A 116 63.97 22.34 -33.30
C LYS A 116 65.30 22.09 -32.60
N GLU A 117 66.38 22.07 -33.38
CA GLU A 117 67.73 21.91 -32.85
C GLU A 117 68.26 23.26 -32.38
N PRO A 118 68.52 23.45 -31.07
CA PRO A 118 69.06 24.71 -30.58
C PRO A 118 70.59 24.75 -30.73
N PRO A 119 71.22 25.94 -30.66
CA PRO A 119 72.68 26.04 -30.74
C PRO A 119 73.35 25.35 -29.55
N LEU A 120 74.25 24.40 -29.83
CA LEU A 120 75.01 23.67 -28.79
C LEU A 120 75.72 24.61 -27.81
N ALA A 121 76.29 25.70 -28.32
CA ALA A 121 77.03 26.68 -27.53
C ALA A 121 76.20 27.31 -26.39
N ASP A 122 74.88 27.33 -26.50
CA ASP A 122 73.99 27.90 -25.48
C ASP A 122 73.86 27.01 -24.24
N TYR A 123 74.26 25.73 -24.34
CA TYR A 123 74.12 24.74 -23.26
C TYR A 123 75.45 24.29 -22.65
N LEU A 124 76.58 24.63 -23.28
CA LEU A 124 77.89 24.22 -22.78
C LEU A 124 78.24 24.90 -21.45
N PRO A 125 78.96 24.21 -20.55
CA PRO A 125 79.40 24.80 -19.29
C PRO A 125 80.34 25.99 -19.54
N VAL A 126 80.17 27.05 -18.74
CA VAL A 126 81.00 28.26 -18.83
C VAL A 126 82.04 28.25 -17.70
N GLY A 127 83.32 28.20 -18.09
CA GLY A 127 84.47 28.24 -17.18
C GLY A 127 85.27 26.93 -17.14
N SER A 128 86.55 27.04 -16.77
CA SER A 128 87.46 25.88 -16.68
C SER A 128 86.97 24.86 -15.65
N GLY A 129 86.61 25.30 -14.44
CA GLY A 129 86.18 24.41 -13.37
C GLY A 129 84.87 23.70 -13.71
N ALA A 130 83.92 24.41 -14.33
CA ALA A 130 82.65 23.82 -14.74
C ALA A 130 82.86 22.71 -15.79
N THR A 131 83.65 22.99 -16.82
CA THR A 131 83.95 22.00 -17.87
C THR A 131 84.76 20.82 -17.31
N TYR A 132 85.72 21.08 -16.42
CA TYR A 132 86.53 20.06 -15.77
C TYR A 132 85.66 19.09 -14.95
N LEU A 133 84.76 19.62 -14.13
CA LEU A 133 83.89 18.79 -13.28
C LEU A 133 82.87 18.01 -14.09
N GLN A 134 82.25 18.62 -15.11
CA GLN A 134 81.35 17.87 -15.98
C GLN A 134 82.09 16.79 -16.77
N TYR A 135 83.32 17.04 -17.22
CA TYR A 135 84.12 15.98 -17.85
C TYR A 135 84.30 14.78 -16.90
N HIS A 136 84.75 15.01 -15.67
CA HIS A 136 85.06 13.93 -14.73
C HIS A 136 83.82 13.22 -14.15
N TYR A 137 82.72 13.95 -13.89
CA TYR A 137 81.55 13.40 -13.20
C TYR A 137 80.37 13.05 -14.12
N ILE A 138 80.38 13.51 -15.37
CA ILE A 138 79.34 13.20 -16.37
C ILE A 138 79.94 12.38 -17.52
N VAL A 139 80.94 12.92 -18.22
CA VAL A 139 81.43 12.34 -19.48
C VAL A 139 82.30 11.11 -19.25
N ALA A 140 83.23 11.18 -18.31
CA ALA A 140 84.16 10.10 -17.96
C ALA A 140 83.64 9.21 -16.82
N ASN A 141 82.39 9.41 -16.39
CA ASN A 141 81.79 8.63 -15.31
C ASN A 141 81.62 7.16 -15.76
N PRO A 142 82.10 6.17 -14.98
CA PRO A 142 81.97 4.76 -15.34
C PRO A 142 80.55 4.21 -15.18
N HIS A 143 79.63 4.96 -14.56
CA HIS A 143 78.24 4.56 -14.36
C HIS A 143 77.31 5.10 -15.46
N THR A 144 76.15 4.44 -15.63
CA THR A 144 75.09 4.94 -16.52
C THR A 144 74.51 6.25 -16.00
N ALA A 145 73.77 6.98 -16.85
CA ALA A 145 73.18 8.27 -16.51
C ALA A 145 72.41 8.24 -15.17
N GLU A 146 71.57 7.22 -14.95
CA GLU A 146 70.71 7.05 -13.77
C GLU A 146 71.49 6.63 -12.50
N ARG A 147 72.76 6.26 -12.67
CA ARG A 147 73.65 5.74 -11.62
C ARG A 147 74.90 6.60 -11.44
N ARG A 148 75.00 7.77 -12.08
CA ARG A 148 76.13 8.71 -11.91
C ARG A 148 76.35 9.10 -10.44
N ARG A 149 75.28 9.16 -9.65
CA ARG A 149 75.30 9.30 -8.19
C ARG A 149 76.09 8.24 -7.43
N LEU A 150 76.56 7.17 -8.05
CA LEU A 150 77.36 6.15 -7.38
C LEU A 150 78.87 6.45 -7.39
N LEU A 151 79.30 7.43 -8.19
CA LEU A 151 80.70 7.83 -8.28
C LEU A 151 81.09 8.67 -7.05
N ASP A 152 81.80 8.08 -6.09
CA ASP A 152 82.26 8.78 -4.89
C ASP A 152 83.56 9.59 -5.14
N ASP A 153 84.47 9.11 -5.99
CA ASP A 153 85.72 9.79 -6.37
C ASP A 153 85.98 9.60 -7.87
N ALA A 154 86.25 10.69 -8.60
CA ALA A 154 86.56 10.64 -10.02
C ALA A 154 87.99 10.18 -10.35
N GLY A 155 88.88 10.08 -9.34
CA GLY A 155 90.27 9.62 -9.52
C GLY A 155 91.17 10.64 -10.23
N ASP A 156 90.76 11.90 -10.30
CA ASP A 156 91.46 13.01 -10.98
C ASP A 156 92.57 13.65 -10.12
N GLY A 157 92.65 13.29 -8.83
CA GLY A 157 93.59 13.87 -7.88
C GLY A 157 93.27 15.31 -7.46
N SER A 158 92.14 15.87 -7.89
CA SER A 158 91.75 17.23 -7.55
C SER A 158 91.35 17.33 -6.07
N ARG A 159 91.44 18.53 -5.50
CA ARG A 159 90.89 18.79 -4.17
C ARG A 159 89.38 18.54 -4.15
N TYR A 160 88.68 18.87 -5.24
CA TYR A 160 87.25 18.66 -5.35
C TYR A 160 86.88 17.18 -5.18
N SER A 161 87.57 16.26 -5.86
CA SER A 161 87.24 14.83 -5.78
C SER A 161 87.56 14.20 -4.42
N ARG A 162 88.61 14.67 -3.73
CA ARG A 162 88.85 14.25 -2.33
C ARG A 162 87.72 14.69 -1.38
N LEU A 163 87.20 15.90 -1.57
CA LEU A 163 86.06 16.39 -0.81
C LEU A 163 84.77 15.65 -1.17
N HIS A 164 84.58 15.38 -2.46
CA HIS A 164 83.46 14.58 -2.97
C HIS A 164 83.46 13.19 -2.34
N ALA A 165 84.61 12.50 -2.31
CA ALA A 165 84.75 11.18 -1.66
C ALA A 165 84.39 11.19 -0.16
N THR A 166 84.54 12.34 0.50
CA THR A 166 84.22 12.52 1.93
C THR A 166 82.74 12.81 2.14
N TYR A 167 82.18 13.77 1.41
CA TYR A 167 80.83 14.29 1.66
C TYR A 167 79.74 13.61 0.84
N HIS A 168 80.05 13.14 -0.37
CA HIS A 168 79.04 12.61 -1.29
C HIS A 168 78.28 11.40 -0.75
N PRO A 169 78.93 10.38 -0.14
CA PRO A 169 78.19 9.25 0.44
C PRO A 169 77.17 9.67 1.51
N LEU A 170 77.50 10.71 2.30
CA LEU A 170 76.62 11.26 3.33
C LEU A 170 75.45 12.03 2.73
N MET A 171 75.72 12.91 1.76
CA MET A 171 74.70 13.70 1.07
C MET A 171 73.76 12.83 0.24
N ARG A 172 74.29 11.83 -0.48
CA ARG A 172 73.51 10.82 -1.20
C ARG A 172 72.61 10.03 -0.25
N GLY A 173 73.15 9.62 0.89
CA GLY A 173 72.39 8.96 1.95
C GLY A 173 71.24 9.84 2.48
N ALA A 174 71.52 11.12 2.75
CA ALA A 174 70.52 12.08 3.18
C ALA A 174 69.41 12.28 2.13
N ALA A 175 69.77 12.52 0.87
CA ALA A 175 68.81 12.67 -0.23
C ALA A 175 67.90 11.44 -0.37
N THR A 176 68.49 10.24 -0.32
CA THR A 176 67.75 8.97 -0.43
C THR A 176 66.80 8.75 0.75
N ILE A 177 67.24 9.04 1.98
CA ILE A 177 66.42 8.85 3.20
C ILE A 177 65.24 9.84 3.24
N LEU A 178 65.47 11.07 2.78
CA LEU A 178 64.46 12.13 2.77
C LEU A 178 63.53 12.06 1.55
N GLY A 179 63.85 11.23 0.55
CA GLY A 179 63.02 11.05 -0.64
C GLY A 179 63.11 12.21 -1.65
N PHE A 180 64.25 12.89 -1.72
CA PHE A 180 64.52 13.87 -2.76
C PHE A 180 65.09 13.19 -4.00
N ASP A 181 64.65 13.60 -5.20
CA ASP A 181 65.16 13.05 -6.45
C ASP A 181 66.64 13.43 -6.63
N ASP A 182 66.95 14.71 -6.42
CA ASP A 182 68.31 15.25 -6.38
C ASP A 182 68.48 16.26 -5.25
N PHE A 183 69.73 16.42 -4.84
CA PHE A 183 70.14 17.31 -3.77
C PHE A 183 71.38 18.09 -4.19
N MET A 184 71.27 19.41 -4.21
CA MET A 184 72.27 20.31 -4.78
C MET A 184 72.67 21.42 -3.81
N ILE A 185 73.83 22.01 -4.06
CA ILE A 185 74.29 23.20 -3.35
C ILE A 185 74.68 24.25 -4.39
N ALA A 186 74.06 25.42 -4.30
CA ALA A 186 74.47 26.60 -5.06
C ALA A 186 75.36 27.51 -4.21
N ASP A 187 76.38 28.12 -4.83
CA ASP A 187 77.07 29.26 -4.25
C ASP A 187 76.15 30.49 -4.23
N ALA A 188 76.02 31.15 -3.09
CA ALA A 188 75.05 32.23 -2.91
C ALA A 188 75.36 33.46 -3.77
N LYS A 189 76.64 33.70 -4.11
CA LYS A 189 77.06 34.89 -4.85
C LYS A 189 76.93 34.71 -6.37
N SER A 190 77.44 33.61 -6.90
CA SER A 190 77.46 33.31 -8.34
C SER A 190 76.24 32.54 -8.83
N GLY A 191 75.46 31.96 -7.91
CA GLY A 191 74.36 31.05 -8.23
C GLY A 191 74.82 29.75 -8.88
N ARG A 192 76.12 29.45 -8.84
CA ARG A 192 76.67 28.25 -9.46
C ARG A 192 76.36 27.02 -8.63
N LEU A 193 75.87 25.95 -9.25
CA LEU A 193 75.66 24.64 -8.62
C LEU A 193 77.02 23.98 -8.37
N ILE A 194 77.59 24.21 -7.19
CA ILE A 194 78.92 23.71 -6.81
C ILE A 194 78.91 22.23 -6.42
N TYR A 195 77.73 21.64 -6.22
CA TYR A 195 77.53 20.24 -5.88
C TYR A 195 76.13 19.76 -6.32
N ALA A 196 76.01 18.52 -6.79
CA ALA A 196 74.77 17.81 -7.09
C ALA A 196 74.92 16.31 -6.78
N VAL A 197 73.87 15.62 -6.33
CA VAL A 197 73.93 14.18 -6.04
C VAL A 197 73.86 13.36 -7.32
N ASP A 198 72.93 13.67 -8.22
CA ASP A 198 72.71 12.88 -9.45
C ASP A 198 73.63 13.29 -10.61
N LYS A 199 74.18 14.51 -10.57
CA LYS A 199 75.12 15.09 -11.55
C LYS A 199 74.54 15.14 -12.96
N GLU A 200 73.46 15.89 -13.11
CA GLU A 200 72.88 16.22 -14.41
C GLU A 200 73.60 17.39 -15.09
N VAL A 201 73.14 17.77 -16.29
CA VAL A 201 73.75 18.83 -17.13
C VAL A 201 73.70 20.24 -16.52
N ASP A 202 72.99 20.41 -15.42
CA ASP A 202 72.95 21.60 -14.58
C ASP A 202 74.11 21.65 -13.57
N PHE A 203 74.69 20.51 -13.22
CA PHE A 203 75.85 20.43 -12.34
C PHE A 203 76.99 21.32 -12.84
N ALA A 204 77.58 22.09 -11.93
CA ALA A 204 78.64 23.06 -12.19
C ALA A 204 78.25 24.30 -13.03
N THR A 205 76.99 24.41 -13.45
CA THR A 205 76.49 25.57 -14.21
C THR A 205 75.93 26.67 -13.30
N SER A 206 75.73 27.88 -13.84
CA SER A 206 75.17 29.01 -13.10
C SER A 206 73.65 29.04 -13.23
N THR A 207 72.96 29.30 -12.13
CA THR A 207 71.52 29.61 -12.13
C THR A 207 71.23 31.09 -12.36
N GLN A 208 72.24 31.95 -12.41
CA GLN A 208 72.09 33.39 -12.71
C GLN A 208 72.38 33.73 -14.17
N SER A 209 73.03 32.82 -14.91
CA SER A 209 73.45 33.02 -16.30
C SER A 209 73.42 31.69 -17.07
N GLY A 210 73.46 31.72 -18.40
CA GLY A 210 73.36 30.50 -19.20
C GLY A 210 71.92 29.97 -19.36
N PRO A 211 71.74 28.69 -19.75
CA PRO A 211 70.45 28.14 -20.17
C PRO A 211 69.44 28.03 -19.02
N TYR A 212 69.91 27.84 -17.79
CA TYR A 212 69.03 27.55 -16.65
C TYR A 212 68.59 28.79 -15.86
N ARG A 213 68.95 30.00 -16.30
CA ARG A 213 68.65 31.26 -15.57
C ARG A 213 67.16 31.59 -15.38
N ASN A 214 66.31 31.03 -16.24
CA ASN A 214 64.86 31.27 -16.25
C ASN A 214 64.07 30.06 -15.70
N THR A 215 64.74 29.14 -15.01
CA THR A 215 64.12 27.94 -14.44
C THR A 215 63.59 28.22 -13.04
N ASN A 216 62.75 27.32 -12.54
CA ASN A 216 62.27 27.39 -11.16
C ASN A 216 63.39 27.11 -10.13
N VAL A 217 64.39 26.27 -10.41
CA VAL A 217 65.57 26.16 -9.51
C VAL A 217 66.32 27.49 -9.38
N ALA A 218 66.47 28.25 -10.47
CA ALA A 218 67.09 29.57 -10.44
C ALA A 218 66.29 30.57 -9.59
N ALA A 219 64.95 30.53 -9.69
CA ALA A 219 64.08 31.34 -8.84
C ALA A 219 64.21 30.95 -7.36
N ALA A 220 64.26 29.65 -7.04
CA ALA A 220 64.45 29.14 -5.69
C ALA A 220 65.79 29.64 -5.09
N VAL A 221 66.88 29.51 -5.85
CA VAL A 221 68.23 29.98 -5.46
C VAL A 221 68.24 31.48 -5.25
N ALA A 222 67.72 32.27 -6.19
CA ALA A 222 67.72 33.72 -6.09
C ALA A 222 66.96 34.23 -4.87
N ARG A 223 65.77 33.65 -4.57
CA ARG A 223 65.00 34.04 -3.37
C ARG A 223 65.71 33.66 -2.07
N CYS A 224 66.30 32.48 -1.99
CA CYS A 224 66.92 32.00 -0.76
C CYS A 224 68.30 32.59 -0.51
N ALA A 225 69.09 32.85 -1.56
CA ALA A 225 70.38 33.54 -1.43
C ALA A 225 70.24 34.94 -0.83
N GLY A 226 69.09 35.61 -1.07
CA GLY A 226 68.77 36.91 -0.50
C GLY A 226 68.23 36.90 0.93
N SER A 227 68.01 35.73 1.53
CA SER A 227 67.42 35.60 2.87
C SER A 227 68.46 35.21 3.92
N ALA A 228 68.73 36.12 4.85
CA ALA A 228 69.58 35.85 6.02
C ALA A 228 68.83 35.15 7.18
N ASP A 229 67.58 34.76 6.97
CA ASP A 229 66.79 34.01 7.95
C ASP A 229 67.08 32.51 7.86
N ARG A 230 67.58 31.92 8.97
CA ARG A 230 67.85 30.48 9.09
C ARG A 230 66.58 29.61 8.97
N SER A 231 65.41 30.20 9.16
CA SER A 231 64.12 29.52 9.01
C SER A 231 63.51 29.71 7.62
N ALA A 232 64.16 30.45 6.72
CA ALA A 232 63.64 30.66 5.38
C ALA A 232 63.71 29.38 4.56
N VAL A 233 62.64 29.11 3.82
CA VAL A 233 62.59 28.10 2.77
C VAL A 233 61.86 28.67 1.57
N CYS A 234 62.45 28.46 0.40
CA CYS A 234 61.95 28.96 -0.87
C CYS A 234 61.43 27.78 -1.67
N LEU A 235 60.12 27.59 -1.65
CA LEU A 235 59.43 26.55 -2.39
C LEU A 235 58.94 27.11 -3.73
N GLU A 236 59.31 26.47 -4.82
CA GLU A 236 58.83 26.78 -6.17
C GLU A 236 57.93 25.66 -6.68
N ASP A 237 56.87 26.07 -7.38
CA ASP A 237 55.94 25.15 -8.02
C ASP A 237 56.61 24.34 -9.14
N PHE A 238 55.91 23.31 -9.59
CA PHE A 238 56.26 22.53 -10.75
C PHE A 238 56.45 23.40 -11.99
N ALA A 239 57.58 23.21 -12.67
CA ALA A 239 57.83 23.68 -14.02
C ALA A 239 58.51 22.55 -14.81
N LEU A 240 58.45 22.60 -16.14
CA LEU A 240 59.25 21.69 -16.97
C LEU A 240 60.73 21.99 -16.70
N TYR A 241 61.49 20.95 -16.35
CA TYR A 241 62.90 21.08 -16.01
C TYR A 241 63.78 20.25 -16.93
N THR A 242 64.42 20.95 -17.85
CA THR A 242 65.19 20.35 -18.95
C THR A 242 66.31 19.39 -18.50
N PRO A 243 67.08 19.65 -17.43
CA PRO A 243 68.06 18.68 -16.92
C PRO A 243 67.45 17.37 -16.44
N ALA A 244 66.16 17.35 -16.10
CA ALA A 244 65.39 16.15 -15.76
C ALA A 244 64.53 15.66 -16.93
N GLY A 245 64.97 15.85 -18.19
CA GLY A 245 64.22 15.39 -19.37
C GLY A 245 62.92 16.16 -19.65
N ASP A 246 62.80 17.38 -19.10
CA ASP A 246 61.58 18.19 -19.07
C ASP A 246 60.43 17.56 -18.25
N ASP A 247 60.74 16.66 -17.31
CA ASP A 247 59.77 16.21 -16.33
C ASP A 247 59.30 17.38 -15.44
N PRO A 248 58.00 17.45 -15.09
CA PRO A 248 57.50 18.42 -14.13
C PRO A 248 58.25 18.30 -12.81
N THR A 249 59.04 19.32 -12.50
CA THR A 249 59.91 19.30 -11.33
C THR A 249 59.61 20.50 -10.43
N ALA A 250 59.48 20.27 -9.12
CA ALA A 250 59.37 21.32 -8.12
C ALA A 250 60.65 21.37 -7.27
N PHE A 251 61.01 22.56 -6.79
CA PHE A 251 62.22 22.76 -6.01
C PHE A 251 61.93 23.38 -4.66
N MET A 252 62.63 22.90 -3.64
CA MET A 252 62.66 23.52 -2.32
C MET A 252 64.10 23.90 -1.99
N ALA A 253 64.30 25.15 -1.56
CA ALA A 253 65.62 25.65 -1.22
C ALA A 253 65.68 26.22 0.20
N ALA A 254 66.84 26.15 0.84
CA ALA A 254 67.12 26.73 2.16
C ALA A 254 68.50 27.41 2.16
N PRO A 255 68.66 28.59 2.79
CA PRO A 255 69.95 29.27 2.84
C PRO A 255 70.92 28.54 3.75
N VAL A 256 72.16 28.36 3.29
CA VAL A 256 73.28 27.86 4.09
C VAL A 256 73.99 29.07 4.68
N ILE A 257 73.85 29.25 6.00
CA ILE A 257 74.33 30.43 6.71
C ILE A 257 75.51 30.07 7.61
N ASP A 258 76.61 30.79 7.43
CA ASP A 258 77.83 30.67 8.21
C ASP A 258 78.14 32.02 8.85
N GLU A 259 78.25 32.06 10.18
CA GLU A 259 78.48 33.29 10.96
C GLU A 259 77.55 34.47 10.62
N GLY A 260 76.30 34.18 10.20
CA GLY A 260 75.30 35.20 9.83
C GLY A 260 75.35 35.65 8.37
N VAL A 261 76.26 35.10 7.56
CA VAL A 261 76.37 35.35 6.12
C VAL A 261 75.84 34.15 5.35
N VAL A 262 74.99 34.39 4.34
CA VAL A 262 74.56 33.34 3.41
C VAL A 262 75.74 32.98 2.51
N ILE A 263 76.29 31.78 2.67
CA ILE A 263 77.45 31.29 1.89
C ILE A 263 77.05 30.38 0.73
N GLY A 264 75.85 29.82 0.80
CA GLY A 264 75.28 28.97 -0.25
C GLY A 264 73.78 28.77 -0.08
N VAL A 265 73.18 28.02 -0.99
CA VAL A 265 71.78 27.62 -0.95
C VAL A 265 71.73 26.11 -1.13
N LEU A 266 71.13 25.43 -0.15
CA LEU A 266 70.81 24.01 -0.23
C LEU A 266 69.52 23.85 -1.03
N ILE A 267 69.51 22.95 -2.00
CA ILE A 267 68.38 22.76 -2.91
C ILE A 267 68.02 21.28 -2.90
N ALA A 268 66.72 21.00 -2.77
CA ALA A 268 66.15 19.68 -2.93
C ALA A 268 65.16 19.69 -4.10
N GLN A 269 65.37 18.76 -5.02
CA GLN A 269 64.40 18.44 -6.06
C GLN A 269 63.31 17.55 -5.47
N LEU A 270 62.06 17.99 -5.56
CA LEU A 270 60.92 17.28 -5.00
C LEU A 270 60.40 16.25 -6.00
N SER A 271 60.18 15.03 -5.50
CA SER A 271 59.60 13.95 -6.29
C SER A 271 58.11 14.18 -6.55
N ASP A 272 57.73 14.19 -7.82
CA ASP A 272 56.33 14.20 -8.25
C ASP A 272 55.62 12.89 -7.86
N HIS A 273 56.35 11.77 -7.90
CA HIS A 273 55.89 10.46 -7.48
C HIS A 273 55.44 10.44 -6.02
N GLU A 274 56.17 11.11 -5.11
CA GLU A 274 55.81 11.16 -3.69
C GLU A 274 54.53 11.96 -3.45
N ILE A 275 54.37 13.09 -4.13
CA ILE A 275 53.15 13.91 -4.06
C ILE A 275 51.97 13.13 -4.63
N ASP A 276 52.14 12.50 -5.79
CA ASP A 276 51.10 11.71 -6.44
C ASP A 276 50.71 10.49 -5.60
N ARG A 277 51.69 9.80 -4.98
CA ARG A 277 51.45 8.69 -4.05
C ARG A 277 50.58 9.10 -2.88
N VAL A 278 50.83 10.27 -2.28
CA VAL A 278 50.03 10.79 -1.16
C VAL A 278 48.59 11.08 -1.61
N VAL A 279 48.42 11.76 -2.75
CA VAL A 279 47.11 12.17 -3.27
C VAL A 279 46.28 10.96 -3.71
N THR A 280 46.89 10.01 -4.42
CA THR A 280 46.22 8.80 -4.95
C THR A 280 46.08 7.69 -3.90
N GLY A 281 46.72 7.81 -2.74
CA GLY A 281 46.75 6.75 -1.73
C GLY A 281 47.46 5.50 -2.21
N ASP A 282 48.58 5.69 -2.90
CA ASP A 282 49.32 4.62 -3.58
C ASP A 282 48.43 3.86 -4.58
N ARG A 283 47.60 4.62 -5.31
CA ARG A 283 46.65 4.12 -6.31
C ARG A 283 45.62 3.12 -5.76
N ARG A 284 45.32 3.18 -4.46
CA ARG A 284 44.32 2.33 -3.77
C ARG A 284 43.03 3.10 -3.46
N TRP A 285 42.47 3.77 -4.47
CA TRP A 285 41.29 4.65 -4.34
C TRP A 285 40.11 4.01 -3.60
N SER A 286 39.81 2.73 -3.86
CA SER A 286 38.71 2.02 -3.20
C SER A 286 38.90 1.91 -1.68
N HIS A 287 40.13 1.64 -1.22
CA HIS A 287 40.48 1.58 0.21
C HIS A 287 40.54 2.95 0.88
N GLU A 288 40.78 4.00 0.09
CA GLU A 288 40.77 5.40 0.51
C GLU A 288 39.35 6.01 0.53
N GLY A 289 38.32 5.19 0.26
CA GLY A 289 36.92 5.62 0.33
C GLY A 289 36.40 6.33 -0.93
N PHE A 290 37.08 6.19 -2.07
CA PHE A 290 36.66 6.78 -3.34
C PHE A 290 35.82 5.83 -4.24
N GLY A 291 35.59 4.59 -3.81
CA GLY A 291 34.76 3.66 -4.59
C GLY A 291 35.38 3.27 -5.95
N ALA A 292 34.54 3.04 -6.95
CA ALA A 292 34.93 2.55 -8.27
C ALA A 292 35.31 3.66 -9.27
N THR A 293 34.72 4.84 -9.15
CA THR A 293 34.91 5.97 -10.09
C THR A 293 35.48 7.21 -9.41
N GLY A 294 35.46 7.26 -8.08
CA GLY A 294 35.96 8.40 -7.36
C GLY A 294 37.48 8.52 -7.40
N GLU A 295 37.94 9.75 -7.24
CA GLU A 295 39.33 10.14 -7.26
C GLU A 295 39.55 11.46 -6.52
N ALA A 296 40.81 11.74 -6.19
CA ALA A 296 41.27 13.06 -5.80
C ALA A 296 42.45 13.48 -6.67
N TYR A 297 42.57 14.77 -6.96
CA TYR A 297 43.69 15.32 -7.71
C TYR A 297 43.97 16.78 -7.31
N LEU A 298 45.20 17.21 -7.57
CA LEU A 298 45.69 18.55 -7.31
C LEU A 298 45.66 19.43 -8.56
N VAL A 299 45.31 20.70 -8.39
CA VAL A 299 45.32 21.70 -9.46
C VAL A 299 46.07 22.95 -9.00
N GLY A 300 46.94 23.48 -9.84
CA GLY A 300 47.68 24.73 -9.61
C GLY A 300 46.90 25.97 -10.04
N ALA A 301 47.47 27.15 -9.76
CA ALA A 301 46.87 28.44 -10.11
C ALA A 301 46.75 28.71 -11.62
N ASP A 302 47.48 27.95 -12.43
CA ASP A 302 47.42 27.94 -13.89
C ASP A 302 46.27 27.06 -14.44
N HIS A 303 45.46 26.47 -13.56
CA HIS A 303 44.44 25.47 -13.89
C HIS A 303 45.00 24.17 -14.45
N LEU A 304 46.28 23.87 -14.28
CA LEU A 304 46.90 22.63 -14.72
C LEU A 304 47.06 21.65 -13.55
N LEU A 305 47.09 20.36 -13.86
CA LEU A 305 47.26 19.32 -12.84
C LEU A 305 48.62 19.40 -12.14
N ARG A 306 48.63 19.05 -10.85
CA ARG A 306 49.83 18.77 -10.03
C ARG A 306 49.90 17.34 -9.52
N SER A 307 48.90 16.53 -9.85
CA SER A 307 48.87 15.08 -9.65
C SER A 307 48.01 14.45 -10.74
N ALA A 308 48.28 13.21 -11.12
CA ALA A 308 47.55 12.56 -12.21
C ALA A 308 46.16 12.05 -11.76
N PRO A 309 45.15 12.06 -12.64
CA PRO A 309 43.84 11.49 -12.32
C PRO A 309 43.90 9.96 -12.38
N ARG A 310 42.99 9.29 -11.68
CA ARG A 310 42.88 7.82 -11.58
C ARG A 310 42.88 7.14 -12.94
N ALA A 311 42.13 7.69 -13.89
CA ALA A 311 42.00 7.12 -15.23
C ALA A 311 43.34 7.02 -15.98
N PHE A 312 44.30 7.93 -15.69
CA PHE A 312 45.63 7.89 -16.30
C PHE A 312 46.40 6.61 -15.91
N TYR A 313 46.15 6.08 -14.71
CA TYR A 313 46.81 4.87 -14.21
C TYR A 313 46.04 3.59 -14.52
N GLU A 314 44.72 3.59 -14.36
CA GLU A 314 43.92 2.37 -14.53
C GLU A 314 43.65 2.03 -16.01
N ASN A 315 43.46 3.04 -16.86
CA ASN A 315 43.12 2.82 -18.27
C ASN A 315 43.52 4.01 -19.15
N ARG A 316 44.77 4.00 -19.64
CA ARG A 316 45.35 5.07 -20.48
C ARG A 316 44.54 5.31 -21.76
N ASP A 317 44.04 4.28 -22.41
CA ASP A 317 43.25 4.42 -23.64
C ASP A 317 41.95 5.16 -23.39
N LEU A 318 41.24 4.80 -22.30
CA LEU A 318 40.02 5.50 -21.89
C LEU A 318 40.31 6.94 -21.44
N TYR A 319 41.44 7.17 -20.75
CA TYR A 319 41.87 8.52 -20.37
C TYR A 319 42.01 9.43 -21.59
N PHE A 320 42.77 9.01 -22.61
CA PHE A 320 42.95 9.81 -23.84
C PHE A 320 41.66 9.94 -24.65
N ALA A 321 40.82 8.89 -24.69
CA ALA A 321 39.51 8.95 -25.34
C ALA A 321 38.60 10.01 -24.67
N ASN A 322 38.61 10.09 -23.34
CA ASN A 322 37.86 11.10 -22.59
C ASN A 322 38.35 12.51 -22.87
N LEU A 323 39.68 12.75 -22.91
CA LEU A 323 40.26 14.05 -23.27
C LEU A 323 39.81 14.48 -24.67
N LYS A 324 39.87 13.57 -25.64
CA LYS A 324 39.42 13.84 -27.00
C LYS A 324 37.93 14.14 -27.08
N ALA A 325 37.11 13.43 -26.29
CA ALA A 325 35.66 13.62 -26.25
C ALA A 325 35.26 15.00 -25.68
N VAL A 326 36.06 15.58 -24.78
CA VAL A 326 35.82 16.93 -24.23
C VAL A 326 36.47 18.05 -25.04
N GLY A 327 37.10 17.71 -26.18
CA GLY A 327 37.67 18.70 -27.10
C GLY A 327 39.10 19.15 -26.76
N THR A 328 39.85 18.41 -25.95
CA THR A 328 41.29 18.63 -25.77
C THR A 328 42.01 18.50 -27.12
N SER A 329 42.96 19.40 -27.39
CA SER A 329 43.65 19.41 -28.68
C SER A 329 44.55 18.18 -28.85
N ASP A 330 44.73 17.72 -30.09
CA ASP A 330 45.65 16.60 -30.37
C ASP A 330 47.09 16.95 -29.94
N ALA A 331 47.49 18.23 -30.00
CA ALA A 331 48.79 18.70 -29.53
C ALA A 331 48.99 18.52 -28.01
N GLU A 332 47.98 18.82 -27.19
CA GLU A 332 48.03 18.59 -25.74
C GLU A 332 48.05 17.09 -25.41
N ILE A 333 47.23 16.29 -26.12
CA ILE A 333 47.21 14.83 -25.95
C ILE A 333 48.57 14.21 -26.31
N ASP A 334 49.17 14.65 -27.42
CA ASP A 334 50.49 14.20 -27.86
C ASP A 334 51.60 14.63 -26.91
N ALA A 335 51.48 15.81 -26.29
CA ALA A 335 52.39 16.24 -25.24
C ALA A 335 52.33 15.29 -24.03
N ILE A 336 51.12 14.97 -23.55
CA ILE A 336 50.93 14.03 -22.42
C ILE A 336 51.50 12.65 -22.76
N ARG A 337 51.34 12.17 -24.00
CA ARG A 337 51.94 10.90 -24.47
C ARG A 337 53.46 10.97 -24.54
N ARG A 338 54.02 12.11 -24.96
CA ARG A 338 55.47 12.30 -25.14
C ARG A 338 56.21 12.34 -23.80
N PHE A 339 55.62 13.03 -22.81
CA PHE A 339 56.20 13.19 -21.47
C PHE A 339 55.71 12.13 -20.47
N ASP A 340 54.81 11.23 -20.88
CA ASP A 340 54.16 10.21 -20.05
C ASP A 340 53.60 10.73 -18.71
N THR A 341 53.13 11.98 -18.69
CA THR A 341 52.55 12.61 -17.50
C THR A 341 51.48 13.64 -17.88
N PRO A 342 50.37 13.76 -17.13
CA PRO A 342 49.39 14.81 -17.32
C PRO A 342 49.68 16.07 -16.49
N ILE A 343 50.67 16.01 -15.59
CA ILE A 343 51.06 17.11 -14.71
C ILE A 343 51.60 18.27 -15.57
N LEU A 344 51.19 19.51 -15.26
CA LEU A 344 51.44 20.72 -16.09
C LEU A 344 50.90 20.70 -17.53
N LEU A 345 50.20 19.65 -17.96
CA LEU A 345 49.74 19.50 -19.34
C LEU A 345 48.22 19.43 -19.44
N GLN A 346 47.56 18.71 -18.55
CA GLN A 346 46.10 18.63 -18.55
C GLN A 346 45.48 19.84 -17.83
N ARG A 347 44.64 20.57 -18.56
CA ARG A 347 43.83 21.67 -18.02
C ARG A 347 42.59 21.17 -17.28
N ILE A 348 42.35 21.73 -16.10
CA ILE A 348 41.18 21.49 -15.25
C ILE A 348 40.48 22.82 -14.98
N ASP A 349 39.53 23.17 -15.83
CA ASP A 349 38.72 24.39 -15.71
C ASP A 349 37.26 24.07 -15.40
N THR A 350 37.02 23.62 -14.16
CA THR A 350 35.70 23.23 -13.65
C THR A 350 35.18 24.27 -12.67
N LYS A 351 33.88 24.20 -12.32
CA LYS A 351 33.31 25.01 -11.23
C LYS A 351 34.11 24.83 -9.94
N ALA A 352 34.49 23.59 -9.61
CA ALA A 352 35.25 23.27 -8.42
C ALA A 352 36.65 23.89 -8.42
N SER A 353 37.42 23.76 -9.51
CA SER A 353 38.78 24.33 -9.56
C SER A 353 38.75 25.86 -9.50
N ARG A 354 37.83 26.53 -10.22
CA ARG A 354 37.68 28.00 -10.14
C ARG A 354 37.33 28.47 -8.73
N SER A 355 36.37 27.80 -8.06
CA SER A 355 35.95 28.17 -6.70
C SER A 355 37.06 27.92 -5.68
N ALA A 356 37.72 26.77 -5.72
CA ALA A 356 38.80 26.46 -4.79
C ALA A 356 40.00 27.40 -4.97
N LEU A 357 40.36 27.75 -6.22
CA LEU A 357 41.47 28.67 -6.51
C LEU A 357 41.18 30.10 -6.07
N ALA A 358 39.90 30.47 -5.99
CA ALA A 358 39.44 31.71 -5.38
C ALA A 358 39.43 31.66 -3.82
N GLY A 359 39.87 30.55 -3.23
CA GLY A 359 39.92 30.34 -1.78
C GLY A 359 38.60 29.88 -1.16
N VAL A 360 37.63 29.44 -1.97
CA VAL A 360 36.31 29.01 -1.50
C VAL A 360 36.23 27.49 -1.44
N GLU A 361 36.06 26.95 -0.25
CA GLU A 361 35.72 25.54 -0.04
C GLU A 361 34.24 25.29 -0.34
N GLY A 362 33.92 24.10 -0.84
CA GLY A 362 32.54 23.75 -1.11
C GLY A 362 32.33 22.34 -1.62
N THR A 363 31.06 22.01 -1.75
CA THR A 363 30.58 20.75 -2.32
C THR A 363 29.49 21.04 -3.34
N GLY A 364 29.29 20.09 -4.26
CA GLY A 364 28.20 20.17 -5.21
C GLY A 364 28.39 19.30 -6.43
N GLU A 365 27.34 19.22 -7.24
CA GLU A 365 27.41 18.60 -8.55
C GLU A 365 28.15 19.53 -9.54
N ILE A 366 29.12 18.95 -10.24
CA ILE A 366 29.91 19.60 -11.28
C ILE A 366 29.99 18.68 -12.49
N VAL A 367 30.24 19.26 -13.66
CA VAL A 367 30.75 18.50 -14.81
C VAL A 367 32.26 18.34 -14.60
N GLY A 368 32.70 17.09 -14.44
CA GLY A 368 34.11 16.77 -14.25
C GLY A 368 34.94 16.97 -15.52
N TRP A 369 36.26 16.76 -15.44
CA TRP A 369 37.17 16.91 -16.59
C TRP A 369 36.86 15.93 -17.74
N ARG A 370 36.15 14.83 -17.49
CA ARG A 370 35.66 13.87 -18.50
C ARG A 370 34.36 14.31 -19.21
N GLY A 371 33.80 15.46 -18.85
CA GLY A 371 32.50 15.89 -19.39
C GLY A 371 31.28 15.17 -18.79
N VAL A 372 31.48 14.34 -17.76
CA VAL A 372 30.41 13.62 -17.07
C VAL A 372 29.99 14.32 -15.78
N PRO A 373 28.70 14.24 -15.38
CA PRO A 373 28.24 14.73 -14.08
C PRO A 373 28.89 13.96 -12.92
N THR A 374 29.40 14.72 -11.94
CA THR A 374 30.09 14.20 -10.76
C THR A 374 29.71 14.99 -9.53
N LEU A 375 29.64 14.33 -8.38
CA LEU A 375 29.59 15.00 -7.08
C LEU A 375 31.04 15.29 -6.66
N ALA A 376 31.31 16.51 -6.23
CA ALA A 376 32.65 16.93 -5.84
C ALA A 376 32.67 17.67 -4.49
N SER A 377 33.80 17.57 -3.81
CA SER A 377 34.23 18.42 -2.70
C SER A 377 35.57 19.05 -3.08
N TRP A 378 35.71 20.35 -2.84
CA TRP A 378 36.90 21.11 -3.25
C TRP A 378 37.32 22.11 -2.18
N GLY A 379 38.61 22.44 -2.16
CA GLY A 379 39.16 23.49 -1.32
C GLY A 379 40.65 23.74 -1.55
N PRO A 380 41.18 24.88 -1.07
CA PRO A 380 42.59 25.21 -1.18
C PRO A 380 43.44 24.39 -0.20
N LEU A 381 44.74 24.28 -0.50
CA LEU A 381 45.74 23.71 0.42
C LEU A 381 46.52 24.82 1.11
N ALA A 382 46.84 24.62 2.39
CA ALA A 382 47.64 25.54 3.18
C ALA A 382 49.15 25.24 3.05
N ILE A 383 49.69 25.38 1.83
CA ILE A 383 51.11 25.20 1.55
C ILE A 383 51.74 26.58 1.27
N PRO A 384 52.66 27.08 2.14
CA PRO A 384 53.29 28.38 1.93
C PRO A 384 53.98 28.49 0.56
N GLY A 385 53.66 29.53 -0.20
CA GLY A 385 54.26 29.80 -1.51
C GLY A 385 53.58 29.09 -2.69
N LEU A 386 52.72 28.09 -2.46
CA LEU A 386 52.01 27.37 -3.51
C LEU A 386 50.50 27.64 -3.45
N LYS A 387 49.91 27.97 -4.60
CA LYS A 387 48.46 28.13 -4.75
C LYS A 387 47.86 26.88 -5.36
N TRP A 388 47.81 25.81 -4.56
CA TRP A 388 47.25 24.53 -4.97
C TRP A 388 45.88 24.31 -4.35
N VAL A 389 45.04 23.60 -5.07
CA VAL A 389 43.73 23.16 -4.61
C VAL A 389 43.59 21.67 -4.77
N LEU A 390 42.79 21.06 -3.91
CA LEU A 390 42.49 19.64 -3.96
C LEU A 390 41.00 19.45 -4.25
N ILE A 391 40.72 18.62 -5.25
CA ILE A 391 39.36 18.27 -5.65
C ILE A 391 39.20 16.77 -5.46
N ALA A 392 38.23 16.39 -4.64
CA ALA A 392 37.77 15.02 -4.46
C ALA A 392 36.43 14.87 -5.17
N LYS A 393 36.25 13.87 -6.02
CA LYS A 393 34.99 13.66 -6.75
C LYS A 393 34.64 12.19 -6.90
N ILE A 394 33.39 11.94 -7.25
CA ILE A 394 32.83 10.63 -7.64
C ILE A 394 31.78 10.82 -8.74
N ASP A 395 31.62 9.85 -9.62
CA ASP A 395 30.62 9.96 -10.69
C ASP A 395 29.21 9.92 -10.12
N SER A 396 28.33 10.82 -10.59
CA SER A 396 26.93 10.88 -10.13
C SER A 396 26.22 9.54 -10.34
N ALA A 397 26.59 8.78 -11.39
CA ALA A 397 26.04 7.46 -11.67
C ALA A 397 26.38 6.41 -10.60
N GLU A 398 27.61 6.42 -10.05
CA GLU A 398 27.99 5.55 -8.94
C GLU A 398 27.35 6.02 -7.63
N ALA A 399 27.48 7.32 -7.33
CA ALA A 399 26.93 7.96 -6.14
C ALA A 399 25.43 7.66 -5.95
N PHE A 400 24.64 7.75 -7.02
CA PHE A 400 23.20 7.53 -6.98
C PHE A 400 22.77 6.11 -7.37
N ALA A 401 23.69 5.18 -7.63
CA ALA A 401 23.36 3.78 -7.88
C ALA A 401 22.52 3.14 -6.74
N PRO A 402 22.79 3.42 -5.44
CA PRO A 402 21.92 2.97 -4.35
C PRO A 402 20.50 3.58 -4.42
N VAL A 403 20.35 4.84 -4.85
CA VAL A 403 19.05 5.51 -5.00
C VAL A 403 18.23 4.88 -6.12
N TYR A 404 18.85 4.53 -7.24
CA TYR A 404 18.15 3.85 -8.34
C TYR A 404 17.67 2.45 -7.94
N ARG A 405 18.44 1.72 -7.11
CA ARG A 405 18.01 0.44 -6.54
C ARG A 405 16.84 0.63 -5.56
N LEU A 406 16.95 1.59 -4.64
CA LEU A 406 15.86 1.93 -3.72
C LEU A 406 14.57 2.30 -4.46
N ARG A 407 14.66 3.05 -5.57
CA ARG A 407 13.50 3.37 -6.41
C ARG A 407 12.81 2.10 -6.94
N GLN A 408 13.58 1.11 -7.41
CA GLN A 408 13.03 -0.15 -7.89
C GLN A 408 12.36 -0.94 -6.76
N GLU A 409 13.00 -1.03 -5.59
CA GLU A 409 12.44 -1.69 -4.41
C GLU A 409 11.15 -1.01 -3.93
N LEU A 410 11.14 0.32 -3.84
CA LEU A 410 9.93 1.10 -3.49
C LEU A 410 8.82 0.91 -4.52
N ALA A 411 9.14 0.80 -5.82
CA ALA A 411 8.15 0.53 -6.85
C ALA A 411 7.54 -0.88 -6.70
N ILE A 412 8.35 -1.90 -6.38
CA ILE A 412 7.87 -3.27 -6.13
C ILE A 412 7.00 -3.31 -4.87
N VAL A 413 7.48 -2.76 -3.76
CA VAL A 413 6.73 -2.69 -2.49
C VAL A 413 5.44 -1.88 -2.66
N GLY A 414 5.50 -0.75 -3.35
CA GLY A 414 4.32 0.07 -3.67
C GLY A 414 3.32 -0.67 -4.56
N GLY A 415 3.79 -1.43 -5.55
CA GLY A 415 2.95 -2.29 -6.38
C GLY A 415 2.25 -3.39 -5.57
N LEU A 416 2.98 -4.09 -4.69
CA LEU A 416 2.41 -5.10 -3.80
C LEU A 416 1.41 -4.49 -2.81
N ALA A 417 1.74 -3.34 -2.22
CA ALA A 417 0.83 -2.61 -1.34
C ALA A 417 -0.46 -2.19 -2.07
N LEU A 418 -0.36 -1.75 -3.33
CA LEU A 418 -1.51 -1.41 -4.14
C LEU A 418 -2.39 -2.64 -4.44
N LEU A 419 -1.79 -3.80 -4.72
CA LEU A 419 -2.53 -5.06 -4.88
C LEU A 419 -3.27 -5.45 -3.60
N VAL A 420 -2.63 -5.29 -2.43
CA VAL A 420 -3.28 -5.51 -1.13
C VAL A 420 -4.43 -4.53 -0.92
N VAL A 421 -4.24 -3.24 -1.22
CA VAL A 421 -5.29 -2.21 -1.16
C VAL A 421 -6.47 -2.57 -2.06
N ILE A 422 -6.22 -3.01 -3.29
CA ILE A 422 -7.26 -3.45 -4.23
C ILE A 422 -8.00 -4.67 -3.69
N ALA A 423 -7.27 -5.69 -3.22
CA ALA A 423 -7.86 -6.92 -2.68
C ALA A 423 -8.72 -6.65 -1.43
N THR A 424 -8.18 -5.88 -0.47
CA THR A 424 -8.87 -5.49 0.76
C THR A 424 -10.03 -4.55 0.51
N SER A 425 -9.90 -3.56 -0.38
CA SER A 425 -11.01 -2.70 -0.81
C SER A 425 -12.12 -3.50 -1.48
N GLY A 426 -11.77 -4.49 -2.31
CA GLY A 426 -12.71 -5.38 -2.97
C GLY A 426 -13.44 -6.28 -1.97
N TRP A 427 -12.71 -6.86 -1.03
CA TRP A 427 -13.25 -7.66 0.07
C TRP A 427 -14.19 -6.82 0.95
N LEU A 428 -13.74 -5.66 1.43
CA LEU A 428 -14.51 -4.79 2.33
C LEU A 428 -15.76 -4.23 1.63
N SER A 429 -15.66 -3.83 0.36
CA SER A 429 -16.81 -3.39 -0.43
C SER A 429 -17.85 -4.51 -0.56
N ARG A 430 -17.44 -5.76 -0.79
CA ARG A 430 -18.36 -6.90 -0.83
C ARG A 430 -18.95 -7.23 0.55
N ALA A 431 -18.12 -7.22 1.59
CA ALA A 431 -18.52 -7.54 2.95
C ALA A 431 -19.58 -6.57 3.49
N LEU A 432 -19.43 -5.27 3.22
CA LEU A 432 -20.37 -4.24 3.70
C LEU A 432 -21.62 -4.13 2.80
N LEU A 433 -21.48 -4.13 1.47
CA LEU A 433 -22.61 -3.85 0.58
C LEU A 433 -23.43 -5.08 0.19
N GLY A 434 -22.90 -6.29 0.35
CA GLY A 434 -23.63 -7.53 0.10
C GLY A 434 -24.89 -7.64 0.97
N PRO A 435 -24.74 -7.64 2.31
CA PRO A 435 -25.88 -7.71 3.23
C PRO A 435 -26.87 -6.56 3.06
N LEU A 436 -26.39 -5.33 2.79
CA LEU A 436 -27.27 -4.19 2.52
C LEU A 436 -28.11 -4.36 1.25
N ARG A 437 -27.54 -4.96 0.19
CA ARG A 437 -28.29 -5.28 -1.04
C ARG A 437 -29.35 -6.34 -0.78
N ASP A 438 -29.00 -7.41 -0.07
CA ASP A 438 -29.93 -8.49 0.29
C ASP A 438 -31.10 -7.93 1.11
N LEU A 439 -30.81 -7.06 2.10
CA LEU A 439 -31.82 -6.39 2.91
C LEU A 439 -32.70 -5.45 2.07
N THR A 440 -32.11 -4.64 1.19
CA THR A 440 -32.87 -3.74 0.31
C THR A 440 -33.81 -4.53 -0.59
N ALA A 441 -33.36 -5.66 -1.16
CA ALA A 441 -34.17 -6.54 -1.98
C ALA A 441 -35.30 -7.21 -1.17
N GLY A 442 -35.02 -7.66 0.05
CA GLY A 442 -36.04 -8.22 0.94
C GLY A 442 -37.13 -7.22 1.32
N VAL A 443 -36.75 -5.99 1.65
CA VAL A 443 -37.70 -4.90 1.93
C VAL A 443 -38.58 -4.60 0.70
N GLN A 444 -38.00 -4.55 -0.50
CA GLN A 444 -38.77 -4.33 -1.74
C GLN A 444 -39.76 -5.46 -2.03
N ARG A 445 -39.37 -6.72 -1.82
CA ARG A 445 -40.26 -7.88 -1.98
C ARG A 445 -41.41 -7.86 -0.98
N PHE A 446 -41.10 -7.59 0.28
CA PHE A 446 -42.11 -7.45 1.32
C PHE A 446 -43.12 -6.33 1.01
N ALA A 447 -42.64 -5.17 0.56
CA ALA A 447 -43.50 -4.06 0.14
C ALA A 447 -44.39 -4.40 -1.08
N ALA A 448 -43.99 -5.37 -1.91
CA ALA A 448 -44.76 -5.85 -3.04
C ALA A 448 -45.80 -6.95 -2.68
N GLY A 449 -45.99 -7.24 -1.39
CA GLY A 449 -46.97 -8.22 -0.90
C GLY A 449 -46.44 -9.65 -0.72
N ASP A 450 -45.13 -9.87 -0.89
CA ASP A 450 -44.49 -11.15 -0.55
C ASP A 450 -44.19 -11.21 0.95
N TYR A 451 -45.21 -11.56 1.74
CA TYR A 451 -45.11 -11.73 3.20
C TYR A 451 -44.33 -12.99 3.62
N GLY A 452 -43.75 -13.74 2.67
CA GLY A 452 -42.82 -14.85 2.93
C GLY A 452 -41.35 -14.49 2.70
N ALA A 453 -41.06 -13.25 2.31
CA ALA A 453 -39.69 -12.82 2.01
C ALA A 453 -38.84 -12.73 3.27
N GLN A 454 -37.84 -13.61 3.39
CA GLN A 454 -36.80 -13.54 4.42
C GLN A 454 -35.46 -13.07 3.84
N VAL A 455 -34.70 -12.31 4.64
CA VAL A 455 -33.37 -11.83 4.30
C VAL A 455 -32.32 -12.67 5.04
N PRO A 456 -31.26 -13.16 4.36
CA PRO A 456 -30.21 -13.92 5.01
C PRO A 456 -29.38 -13.04 5.97
N VAL A 457 -29.25 -13.47 7.23
CA VAL A 457 -28.41 -12.80 8.23
C VAL A 457 -26.97 -13.28 8.06
N ARG A 458 -26.13 -12.50 7.36
CA ARG A 458 -24.74 -12.88 7.04
C ARG A 458 -23.68 -12.30 7.98
N SER A 459 -24.04 -11.32 8.81
CA SER A 459 -23.13 -10.64 9.72
C SER A 459 -23.68 -10.62 11.15
N ARG A 460 -22.80 -10.38 12.13
CA ARG A 460 -23.15 -10.19 13.55
C ARG A 460 -23.02 -8.74 14.01
N ASP A 461 -22.79 -7.83 13.07
CA ASP A 461 -22.74 -6.38 13.26
C ASP A 461 -24.15 -5.76 13.23
N GLU A 462 -24.20 -4.43 13.20
CA GLU A 462 -25.43 -3.65 13.11
C GLU A 462 -26.25 -3.97 11.85
N ILE A 463 -25.61 -4.37 10.75
CA ILE A 463 -26.30 -4.77 9.51
C ILE A 463 -26.96 -6.13 9.70
N GLY A 464 -26.27 -7.06 10.37
CA GLY A 464 -26.82 -8.33 10.80
C GLY A 464 -28.04 -8.17 11.70
N GLN A 465 -27.93 -7.30 12.71
CA GLN A 465 -29.03 -6.98 13.62
C GLN A 465 -30.24 -6.42 12.86
N LEU A 466 -30.02 -5.52 11.90
CA LEU A 466 -31.09 -4.96 11.08
C LEU A 466 -31.81 -6.04 10.25
N CYS A 467 -31.08 -7.03 9.72
CA CYS A 467 -31.68 -8.17 9.02
C CYS A 467 -32.54 -9.04 9.96
N VAL A 468 -32.07 -9.29 11.18
CA VAL A 468 -32.83 -10.04 12.21
C VAL A 468 -34.13 -9.30 12.56
N THR A 469 -34.04 -8.00 12.84
CA THR A 469 -35.22 -7.18 13.18
C THR A 469 -36.22 -7.14 12.03
N PHE A 470 -35.74 -7.01 10.78
CA PHE A 470 -36.61 -7.07 9.61
C PHE A 470 -37.35 -8.41 9.50
N ASN A 471 -36.66 -9.54 9.63
CA ASN A 471 -37.29 -10.86 9.56
C ASN A 471 -38.34 -11.05 10.67
N GLY A 472 -38.05 -10.62 11.91
CA GLY A 472 -39.02 -10.71 13.02
C GLY A 472 -40.32 -9.93 12.77
N MET A 473 -40.23 -8.76 12.13
CA MET A 473 -41.40 -7.97 11.74
C MET A 473 -42.25 -8.70 10.67
N VAL A 474 -41.61 -9.38 9.72
CA VAL A 474 -42.31 -10.17 8.68
C VAL A 474 -43.11 -11.32 9.32
N ASP A 475 -42.53 -12.03 10.29
CA ASP A 475 -43.16 -13.17 10.95
C ASP A 475 -44.40 -12.76 11.79
N GLU A 476 -44.33 -11.66 12.55
CA GLU A 476 -45.44 -11.20 13.41
C GLU A 476 -46.69 -10.81 12.58
N LEU A 477 -46.48 -10.18 11.42
CA LEU A 477 -47.58 -9.77 10.54
C LEU A 477 -48.26 -10.97 9.86
N ARG A 478 -47.51 -12.04 9.58
CA ARG A 478 -48.06 -13.28 9.04
C ARG A 478 -48.99 -13.97 10.04
N GLU A 479 -48.59 -14.03 11.31
CA GLU A 479 -49.38 -14.66 12.37
C GLU A 479 -50.73 -13.97 12.56
N LYS A 480 -50.76 -12.63 12.60
CA LYS A 480 -52.01 -11.84 12.72
C LYS A 480 -53.02 -12.11 11.61
N ASN A 481 -52.59 -12.33 10.37
CA ASN A 481 -53.52 -12.61 9.27
C ASN A 481 -54.23 -13.98 9.41
N THR A 482 -53.55 -14.99 9.96
CA THR A 482 -54.15 -16.34 10.12
C THR A 482 -55.24 -16.41 11.20
N VAL A 483 -55.14 -15.58 12.25
CA VAL A 483 -56.13 -15.54 13.35
C VAL A 483 -57.46 -14.92 12.91
N ILE A 484 -57.43 -14.01 11.92
CA ILE A 484 -58.64 -13.33 11.42
C ILE A 484 -59.54 -14.28 10.63
N GLU A 485 -58.96 -15.22 9.87
CA GLU A 485 -59.74 -16.15 9.04
C GLU A 485 -60.50 -17.21 9.87
N GLY A 486 -59.98 -17.61 11.03
CA GLY A 486 -60.60 -18.62 11.90
C GLY A 486 -61.90 -18.16 12.57
N LYS A 487 -62.03 -16.87 12.91
CA LYS A 487 -63.20 -16.32 13.63
C LYS A 487 -64.49 -16.26 12.80
N ASN A 488 -64.41 -16.27 11.47
CA ASN A 488 -65.61 -16.14 10.63
C ASN A 488 -66.42 -17.45 10.51
N ARG A 489 -65.81 -18.60 10.76
CA ARG A 489 -66.42 -19.93 10.53
C ARG A 489 -67.36 -20.36 11.64
N GLU A 490 -67.10 -19.95 12.88
CA GLU A 490 -67.85 -20.33 14.08
C GLU A 490 -69.24 -19.67 14.17
N ASN A 491 -69.45 -18.56 13.46
CA ASN A 491 -70.69 -17.79 13.49
C ASN A 491 -71.81 -18.42 12.61
N GLU A 492 -71.47 -19.34 11.69
CA GLU A 492 -72.43 -19.91 10.73
C GLU A 492 -73.25 -21.09 11.28
N GLU A 493 -72.71 -21.88 12.22
CA GLU A 493 -73.34 -23.13 12.69
C GLU A 493 -74.47 -22.91 13.72
N LEU A 494 -74.46 -21.81 14.47
CA LEU A 494 -75.43 -21.55 15.55
C LEU A 494 -76.81 -21.10 15.06
N LEU A 495 -76.93 -20.61 13.81
CA LEU A 495 -78.16 -19.98 13.29
C LEU A 495 -79.18 -20.99 12.72
N LEU A 496 -78.72 -22.19 12.33
CA LEU A 496 -79.54 -23.24 11.70
C LEU A 496 -80.27 -24.16 12.71
N ASN A 497 -79.94 -24.09 14.00
CA ASN A 497 -80.53 -24.96 15.04
C ASN A 497 -81.85 -24.43 15.63
N VAL A 498 -82.29 -23.22 15.26
CA VAL A 498 -83.48 -22.55 15.85
C VAL A 498 -84.56 -22.23 14.80
N LEU A 499 -84.19 -22.19 13.52
CA LEU A 499 -85.08 -21.82 12.43
C LEU A 499 -84.92 -22.79 11.26
N PRO A 500 -86.00 -23.14 10.52
CA PRO A 500 -85.88 -23.89 9.29
C PRO A 500 -84.90 -23.21 8.33
N ALA A 501 -84.04 -23.98 7.66
CA ALA A 501 -82.97 -23.46 6.80
C ALA A 501 -83.42 -22.40 5.76
N PRO A 502 -84.59 -22.52 5.09
CA PRO A 502 -85.09 -21.47 4.19
C PRO A 502 -85.35 -20.13 4.89
N ILE A 503 -85.80 -20.15 6.15
CA ILE A 503 -86.13 -18.97 6.95
C ILE A 503 -84.86 -18.33 7.53
N ALA A 504 -83.89 -19.14 7.96
CA ALA A 504 -82.57 -18.68 8.42
C ALA A 504 -81.79 -17.91 7.32
N ASN A 505 -81.89 -18.36 6.07
CA ASN A 505 -81.27 -17.68 4.93
C ASN A 505 -81.90 -16.33 4.62
N ARG A 506 -83.23 -16.22 4.73
CA ARG A 506 -83.97 -14.95 4.53
C ARG A 506 -83.60 -13.90 5.59
N LEU A 507 -83.49 -14.32 6.85
CA LEU A 507 -82.99 -13.45 7.93
C LEU A 507 -81.54 -12.97 7.70
N ARG A 508 -80.64 -13.83 7.20
CA ARG A 508 -79.27 -13.42 6.80
C ARG A 508 -79.25 -12.44 5.62
N GLY A 509 -80.19 -12.59 4.69
CA GLY A 509 -80.41 -11.66 3.59
C GLY A 509 -80.92 -10.27 4.03
N GLY A 510 -81.14 -10.06 5.34
CA GLY A 510 -81.60 -8.80 5.91
C GLY A 510 -83.13 -8.62 5.86
N GLU A 511 -83.89 -9.66 5.53
CA GLU A 511 -85.35 -9.60 5.48
C GLU A 511 -85.93 -9.47 6.89
N GLN A 512 -86.73 -8.42 7.12
CA GLN A 512 -87.41 -8.17 8.40
C GLN A 512 -88.91 -8.45 8.27
N GLY A 513 -89.51 -9.09 9.29
CA GLY A 513 -90.95 -9.33 9.34
C GLY A 513 -91.44 -10.51 8.47
N ILE A 514 -90.73 -11.64 8.49
CA ILE A 514 -91.09 -12.85 7.71
C ILE A 514 -92.46 -13.38 8.18
N ALA A 515 -93.46 -13.28 7.30
CA ALA A 515 -94.80 -13.87 7.48
C ALA A 515 -95.34 -14.33 6.11
N ASP A 516 -95.61 -15.63 6.00
CA ASP A 516 -96.07 -16.28 4.78
C ASP A 516 -97.45 -16.92 4.99
N GLY A 517 -98.36 -16.77 4.01
CA GLY A 517 -99.66 -17.42 4.01
C GLY A 517 -99.63 -18.70 3.17
N PHE A 518 -100.07 -19.82 3.76
CA PHE A 518 -100.16 -21.11 3.08
C PHE A 518 -101.63 -21.47 2.91
N ALA A 519 -102.08 -21.62 1.66
CA ALA A 519 -103.48 -21.92 1.33
C ALA A 519 -103.91 -23.30 1.83
N GLU A 520 -102.98 -24.26 1.88
CA GLU A 520 -103.29 -25.64 2.20
C GLU A 520 -102.10 -26.32 2.87
N VAL A 521 -102.29 -26.71 4.14
CA VAL A 521 -101.33 -27.50 4.93
C VAL A 521 -102.08 -28.51 5.78
N THR A 522 -101.39 -29.49 6.36
CA THR A 522 -101.98 -30.38 7.37
C THR A 522 -101.26 -30.23 8.70
N VAL A 523 -102.01 -29.89 9.74
CA VAL A 523 -101.52 -29.70 11.10
C VAL A 523 -101.95 -30.89 11.96
N ALA A 524 -101.03 -31.41 12.75
CA ALA A 524 -101.31 -32.39 13.79
C ALA A 524 -100.94 -31.85 15.17
N PHE A 525 -101.83 -32.12 16.13
CA PHE A 525 -101.55 -32.04 17.56
C PHE A 525 -101.58 -33.44 18.12
N ALA A 526 -100.55 -33.81 18.87
CA ALA A 526 -100.49 -35.07 19.58
C ALA A 526 -100.24 -34.81 21.07
N ASP A 527 -101.07 -35.35 21.94
CA ASP A 527 -101.08 -35.10 23.38
C ASP A 527 -101.10 -36.40 24.17
N LEU A 528 -100.40 -36.43 25.30
CA LEU A 528 -100.29 -37.61 26.16
C LEU A 528 -101.47 -37.68 27.15
N VAL A 529 -102.28 -38.73 27.02
CA VAL A 529 -103.45 -38.93 27.89
C VAL A 529 -102.99 -39.20 29.32
N GLY A 530 -103.41 -38.35 30.26
CA GLY A 530 -103.16 -38.53 31.69
C GLY A 530 -101.74 -38.14 32.12
N PHE A 531 -100.97 -37.46 31.27
CA PHE A 531 -99.59 -37.07 31.58
C PHE A 531 -99.47 -36.16 32.81
N THR A 532 -100.45 -35.29 33.08
CA THR A 532 -100.44 -34.46 34.30
C THR A 532 -100.42 -35.30 35.59
N ALA A 533 -101.14 -36.42 35.60
CA ALA A 533 -101.09 -37.36 36.73
C ALA A 533 -99.74 -38.10 36.77
N LEU A 534 -99.28 -38.61 35.62
CA LEU A 534 -97.99 -39.31 35.49
C LEU A 534 -96.80 -38.44 35.94
N SER A 535 -96.77 -37.18 35.53
CA SER A 535 -95.69 -36.24 35.86
C SER A 535 -95.70 -35.77 37.31
N SER A 536 -96.84 -35.87 38.00
CA SER A 536 -96.95 -35.56 39.44
C SER A 536 -96.38 -36.68 40.32
N GLU A 537 -96.26 -37.90 39.77
CA GLU A 537 -95.77 -39.10 40.47
C GLU A 537 -94.29 -39.41 40.13
N MET A 538 -93.65 -38.61 39.26
CA MET A 538 -92.28 -38.82 38.78
C MET A 538 -91.33 -37.67 39.16
N PRO A 539 -90.04 -37.95 39.42
CA PRO A 539 -89.04 -36.90 39.59
C PRO A 539 -88.90 -36.01 38.34
N PRO A 540 -88.70 -34.68 38.47
CA PRO A 540 -88.65 -33.78 37.32
C PRO A 540 -87.65 -34.17 36.22
N GLN A 541 -86.49 -34.74 36.62
CA GLN A 541 -85.47 -35.18 35.67
C GLN A 541 -85.89 -36.42 34.86
N GLU A 542 -86.63 -37.34 35.48
CA GLU A 542 -87.19 -38.51 34.81
C GLU A 542 -88.33 -38.10 33.87
N VAL A 543 -89.18 -37.16 34.29
CA VAL A 543 -90.23 -36.58 33.43
C VAL A 543 -89.63 -35.96 32.16
N VAL A 544 -88.57 -35.15 32.32
CA VAL A 544 -87.88 -34.52 31.18
C VAL A 544 -87.21 -35.58 30.31
N THR A 545 -86.59 -36.61 30.89
CA THR A 545 -85.93 -37.69 30.13
C THR A 545 -86.96 -38.50 29.33
N LEU A 546 -88.10 -38.83 29.96
CA LEU A 546 -89.20 -39.55 29.34
C LEU A 546 -89.79 -38.76 28.17
N LEU A 547 -90.07 -37.46 28.36
CA LEU A 547 -90.58 -36.57 27.31
C LEU A 547 -89.56 -36.36 26.20
N ASN A 548 -88.30 -36.08 26.55
CA ASN A 548 -87.25 -35.83 25.56
C ASN A 548 -86.97 -37.07 24.72
N GLY A 549 -86.98 -38.26 25.32
CA GLY A 549 -86.86 -39.52 24.61
C GLY A 549 -88.00 -39.75 23.61
N LEU A 550 -89.25 -39.50 24.04
CA LEU A 550 -90.42 -39.64 23.17
C LEU A 550 -90.39 -38.64 22.01
N PHE A 551 -90.21 -37.35 22.33
CA PHE A 551 -90.19 -36.29 21.32
C PHE A 551 -89.00 -36.39 20.39
N SER A 552 -87.83 -36.87 20.84
CA SER A 552 -86.70 -37.13 19.93
C SER A 552 -87.06 -38.19 18.88
N ARG A 553 -87.81 -39.25 19.26
CA ARG A 553 -88.29 -40.26 18.30
C ARG A 553 -89.33 -39.67 17.34
N PHE A 554 -90.20 -38.77 17.83
CA PHE A 554 -91.09 -38.01 16.94
C PHE A 554 -90.34 -37.09 16.00
N ASP A 555 -89.28 -36.41 16.46
CA ASP A 555 -88.44 -35.52 15.65
C ASP A 555 -87.79 -36.30 14.49
N VAL A 556 -87.24 -37.49 14.79
CA VAL A 556 -86.67 -38.39 13.76
C VAL A 556 -87.75 -38.82 12.76
N ALA A 557 -88.92 -39.26 13.23
CA ALA A 557 -90.02 -39.66 12.34
C ALA A 557 -90.55 -38.49 11.49
N ALA A 558 -90.58 -37.28 12.05
CA ALA A 558 -90.96 -36.06 11.34
C ALA A 558 -89.94 -35.72 10.24
N GLN A 559 -88.64 -35.78 10.54
CA GLN A 559 -87.56 -35.53 9.59
C GLN A 559 -87.61 -36.51 8.40
N GLU A 560 -87.80 -37.81 8.66
CA GLU A 560 -87.93 -38.84 7.61
C GLU A 560 -89.12 -38.62 6.68
N LEU A 561 -90.24 -38.10 7.21
CA LEU A 561 -91.47 -37.85 6.44
C LEU A 561 -91.53 -36.45 5.83
N GLY A 562 -90.53 -35.59 6.08
CA GLY A 562 -90.51 -34.19 5.63
C GLY A 562 -91.59 -33.36 6.31
N ILE A 563 -91.75 -33.54 7.61
CA ILE A 563 -92.71 -32.84 8.47
C ILE A 563 -91.93 -31.88 9.37
N GLU A 564 -92.41 -30.66 9.46
CA GLU A 564 -91.78 -29.62 10.27
C GLU A 564 -92.34 -29.67 11.69
N LYS A 565 -91.44 -29.76 12.68
CA LYS A 565 -91.79 -29.56 14.08
C LYS A 565 -91.91 -28.06 14.33
N ILE A 566 -93.03 -27.64 14.93
CA ILE A 566 -93.26 -26.22 15.19
C ILE A 566 -92.88 -25.89 16.62
N LYS A 567 -93.49 -26.59 17.57
CA LYS A 567 -93.20 -26.44 18.98
C LYS A 567 -93.75 -27.60 19.79
N THR A 568 -93.27 -27.69 21.02
CA THR A 568 -93.91 -28.47 22.08
C THR A 568 -94.67 -27.52 22.99
N VAL A 569 -95.88 -27.90 23.38
CA VAL A 569 -96.70 -27.13 24.35
C VAL A 569 -96.98 -28.05 25.54
N GLY A 570 -96.11 -28.00 26.54
CA GLY A 570 -96.11 -28.99 27.62
C GLY A 570 -95.77 -30.37 27.06
N ASP A 571 -96.68 -31.31 27.26
CA ASP A 571 -96.68 -32.69 26.76
C ASP A 571 -97.32 -32.87 25.37
N ALA A 572 -97.82 -31.78 24.78
CA ALA A 572 -98.31 -31.79 23.41
C ALA A 572 -97.19 -31.53 22.40
N TYR A 573 -97.20 -32.30 21.31
CA TYR A 573 -96.34 -32.17 20.15
C TYR A 573 -97.12 -31.59 18.98
N MET A 574 -96.66 -30.44 18.46
CA MET A 574 -97.29 -29.76 17.33
C MET A 574 -96.39 -29.85 16.10
N ALA A 575 -96.95 -30.41 15.03
CA ALA A 575 -96.25 -30.57 13.76
C ALA A 575 -97.12 -30.20 12.57
N VAL A 576 -96.48 -29.83 11.47
CA VAL A 576 -97.15 -29.44 10.24
C VAL A 576 -96.45 -30.02 9.03
N CYS A 577 -97.23 -30.37 8.02
CA CYS A 577 -96.73 -30.74 6.71
C CYS A 577 -97.30 -29.79 5.65
N GLY A 578 -96.50 -29.43 4.66
CA GLY A 578 -96.85 -28.43 3.65
C GLY A 578 -96.21 -27.05 3.84
N LEU A 579 -95.34 -26.87 4.85
CA LEU A 579 -94.58 -25.65 5.09
C LEU A 579 -93.23 -25.96 5.80
N PRO A 580 -92.22 -25.06 5.74
CA PRO A 580 -92.17 -23.83 4.95
C PRO A 580 -92.12 -24.08 3.44
N VAL A 581 -91.89 -25.34 3.02
CA VAL A 581 -91.94 -25.77 1.62
C VAL A 581 -93.25 -26.54 1.36
N HIS A 582 -93.99 -26.13 0.34
CA HIS A 582 -95.23 -26.78 -0.06
C HIS A 582 -94.97 -28.21 -0.58
N VAL A 583 -95.75 -29.18 -0.09
CA VAL A 583 -95.69 -30.58 -0.57
C VAL A 583 -97.10 -31.10 -0.88
N PRO A 584 -97.38 -31.62 -2.10
CA PRO A 584 -98.74 -32.00 -2.51
C PRO A 584 -99.40 -33.09 -1.66
N ASN A 585 -98.62 -34.06 -1.15
CA ASN A 585 -99.14 -35.17 -0.34
C ASN A 585 -99.03 -34.90 1.17
N HIS A 586 -99.13 -33.63 1.59
CA HIS A 586 -98.98 -33.21 2.99
C HIS A 586 -99.95 -33.92 3.96
N ALA A 587 -101.21 -34.15 3.55
CA ALA A 587 -102.19 -34.86 4.38
C ALA A 587 -101.83 -36.34 4.59
N GLU A 588 -101.38 -37.02 3.52
CA GLU A 588 -100.96 -38.42 3.58
C GLU A 588 -99.75 -38.59 4.50
N ARG A 589 -98.72 -37.73 4.34
CA ARG A 589 -97.52 -37.74 5.18
C ARG A 589 -97.87 -37.55 6.66
N MET A 590 -98.78 -36.63 6.95
CA MET A 590 -99.19 -36.36 8.33
C MET A 590 -99.98 -37.53 8.94
N VAL A 591 -100.85 -38.20 8.18
CA VAL A 591 -101.54 -39.40 8.66
C VAL A 591 -100.56 -40.55 8.88
N ARG A 592 -99.58 -40.76 8.00
CA ARG A 592 -98.50 -41.74 8.22
C ARG A 592 -97.68 -41.42 9.46
N MET A 593 -97.39 -40.15 9.71
CA MET A 593 -96.74 -39.69 10.93
C MET A 593 -97.58 -40.00 12.16
N ALA A 594 -98.89 -39.71 12.12
CA ALA A 594 -99.78 -40.00 13.23
C ALA A 594 -99.83 -41.51 13.57
N ILE A 595 -99.84 -42.39 12.56
CA ILE A 595 -99.74 -43.84 12.76
C ILE A 595 -98.41 -44.20 13.44
N ARG A 596 -97.29 -43.63 12.96
CA ARG A 596 -95.96 -43.84 13.57
C ARG A 596 -95.90 -43.32 14.99
N MET A 597 -96.46 -42.15 15.28
CA MET A 597 -96.47 -41.57 16.63
C MET A 597 -97.22 -42.46 17.62
N VAL A 598 -98.35 -43.06 17.22
CA VAL A 598 -99.05 -44.03 18.08
C VAL A 598 -98.18 -45.26 18.35
N HIS A 599 -97.49 -45.81 17.35
CA HIS A 599 -96.58 -46.94 17.52
C HIS A 599 -95.38 -46.58 18.40
N ILE A 600 -94.72 -45.45 18.13
CA ILE A 600 -93.60 -44.93 18.92
C ILE A 600 -94.01 -44.72 20.38
N THR A 601 -95.20 -44.18 20.64
CA THR A 601 -95.68 -44.02 22.02
C THR A 601 -95.89 -45.37 22.70
N ARG A 602 -96.46 -46.37 22.01
CA ARG A 602 -96.65 -47.72 22.57
C ARG A 602 -95.32 -48.39 22.90
N GLU A 603 -94.34 -48.32 22.00
CA GLU A 603 -93.00 -48.86 22.21
C GLU A 603 -92.29 -48.14 23.36
N HIS A 604 -92.32 -46.80 23.35
CA HIS A 604 -91.71 -45.97 24.39
C HIS A 604 -92.37 -46.19 25.77
N ALA A 605 -93.68 -46.39 25.81
CA ALA A 605 -94.42 -46.74 27.02
C ALA A 605 -93.99 -48.11 27.59
N LEU A 606 -93.82 -49.11 26.72
CA LEU A 606 -93.35 -50.45 27.11
C LEU A 606 -91.90 -50.42 27.63
N GLU A 607 -91.01 -49.73 26.94
CA GLU A 607 -89.59 -49.61 27.32
C GLU A 607 -89.41 -48.93 28.68
N ASN A 608 -90.24 -47.92 28.97
CA ASN A 608 -90.15 -47.13 30.21
C ASN A 608 -91.12 -47.63 31.30
N GLN A 609 -91.81 -48.75 31.08
CA GLN A 609 -92.75 -49.37 32.04
C GLN A 609 -93.86 -48.41 32.55
N VAL A 610 -94.33 -47.53 31.68
CA VAL A 610 -95.41 -46.56 31.99
C VAL A 610 -96.63 -46.80 31.12
N ASN A 611 -97.81 -46.45 31.61
CA ASN A 611 -99.02 -46.46 30.80
C ASN A 611 -99.20 -45.07 30.15
N MET A 612 -98.81 -44.96 28.88
CA MET A 612 -99.01 -43.75 28.10
C MET A 612 -99.81 -44.06 26.85
N LYS A 613 -100.83 -43.23 26.63
CA LYS A 613 -101.66 -43.27 25.43
C LYS A 613 -101.58 -41.94 24.72
N LEU A 614 -101.70 -41.98 23.40
CA LEU A 614 -101.61 -40.77 22.59
C LEU A 614 -102.99 -40.42 22.03
N ARG A 615 -103.37 -39.15 22.11
CA ARG A 615 -104.46 -38.59 21.31
C ARG A 615 -103.85 -37.79 20.19
N ILE A 616 -104.33 -37.99 18.96
CA ILE A 616 -103.88 -37.19 17.82
C ILE A 616 -105.09 -36.56 17.14
N GLY A 617 -105.03 -35.25 16.93
CA GLY A 617 -105.99 -34.49 16.14
C GLY A 617 -105.35 -33.94 14.88
N ILE A 618 -105.96 -34.17 13.73
CA ILE A 618 -105.44 -33.72 12.43
C ILE A 618 -106.49 -32.90 11.70
N ASN A 619 -106.08 -31.76 11.16
CA ASN A 619 -106.90 -30.95 10.28
C ASN A 619 -106.07 -30.41 9.10
N SER A 620 -106.73 -30.22 7.96
CA SER A 620 -106.15 -29.56 6.78
C SER A 620 -106.87 -28.28 6.45
N GLY A 621 -106.13 -27.27 6.02
CA GLY A 621 -106.69 -25.97 5.64
C GLY A 621 -105.63 -24.85 5.61
N PRO A 622 -106.04 -23.60 5.41
CA PRO A 622 -105.12 -22.46 5.32
C PRO A 622 -104.53 -22.06 6.67
N VAL A 623 -103.27 -21.61 6.66
CA VAL A 623 -102.56 -21.07 7.85
C VAL A 623 -101.68 -19.88 7.46
N VAL A 624 -101.33 -19.06 8.44
CA VAL A 624 -100.26 -18.06 8.36
C VAL A 624 -99.09 -18.55 9.22
N ALA A 625 -97.87 -18.55 8.67
CA ALA A 625 -96.65 -18.91 9.38
C ALA A 625 -95.69 -17.72 9.40
N GLY A 626 -94.89 -17.54 10.44
CA GLY A 626 -93.98 -16.40 10.51
C GLY A 626 -93.03 -16.43 11.70
N VAL A 627 -92.02 -15.55 11.64
CA VAL A 627 -91.00 -15.42 12.69
C VAL A 627 -91.33 -14.25 13.61
N ILE A 628 -91.40 -14.51 14.91
CA ILE A 628 -91.61 -13.50 15.97
C ILE A 628 -90.39 -13.44 16.89
N GLY A 629 -90.04 -12.22 17.32
CA GLY A 629 -89.00 -11.95 18.31
C GLY A 629 -87.81 -11.14 17.75
N ARG A 630 -87.13 -10.38 18.61
CA ARG A 630 -85.92 -9.59 18.26
C ARG A 630 -84.61 -10.20 18.77
N SER A 631 -84.67 -10.92 19.89
CA SER A 631 -83.50 -11.55 20.54
C SER A 631 -83.60 -13.09 20.61
N LYS A 632 -84.81 -13.63 20.48
CA LYS A 632 -85.10 -15.06 20.34
C LYS A 632 -86.09 -15.20 19.20
N TYR A 633 -85.62 -15.64 18.03
CA TYR A 633 -86.48 -15.86 16.87
C TYR A 633 -87.26 -17.15 17.06
N ILE A 634 -88.58 -17.10 16.90
CA ILE A 634 -89.48 -18.27 16.97
C ILE A 634 -90.30 -18.30 15.69
N TYR A 635 -90.28 -19.43 14.99
CA TYR A 635 -91.16 -19.69 13.84
C TYR A 635 -92.43 -20.40 14.31
N ASP A 636 -93.60 -19.82 14.06
CA ASP A 636 -94.88 -20.32 14.61
C ASP A 636 -96.03 -20.16 13.59
N LEU A 637 -97.20 -20.73 13.91
CA LEU A 637 -98.38 -20.83 13.04
C LEU A 637 -99.64 -20.27 13.67
N TRP A 638 -100.43 -19.57 12.86
CA TRP A 638 -101.72 -19.01 13.23
C TRP A 638 -102.80 -19.32 12.19
N GLY A 639 -104.01 -19.59 12.65
CA GLY A 639 -105.16 -19.80 11.77
C GLY A 639 -106.21 -20.71 12.38
N ASP A 640 -107.40 -20.67 11.80
CA ASP A 640 -108.52 -21.53 12.21
C ASP A 640 -108.18 -23.03 12.07
N THR A 641 -107.38 -23.37 11.07
CA THR A 641 -106.89 -24.73 10.82
C THR A 641 -106.12 -25.31 11.99
N VAL A 642 -105.24 -24.51 12.61
CA VAL A 642 -104.43 -24.89 13.78
C VAL A 642 -105.32 -25.12 14.98
N ASN A 643 -106.26 -24.20 15.23
CA ASN A 643 -107.20 -24.31 16.35
C ASN A 643 -108.08 -25.55 16.20
N LEU A 644 -108.58 -25.83 15.00
CA LEU A 644 -109.42 -27.00 14.77
C LEU A 644 -108.64 -28.32 14.93
N ALA A 645 -107.37 -28.39 14.49
CA ALA A 645 -106.50 -29.55 14.74
C ALA A 645 -106.31 -29.80 16.24
N SER A 646 -106.01 -28.75 17.01
CA SER A 646 -105.91 -28.83 18.48
C SER A 646 -107.23 -29.29 19.12
N ARG A 647 -108.38 -28.82 18.63
CA ARG A 647 -109.68 -29.28 19.13
C ARG A 647 -109.99 -30.73 18.76
N MET A 648 -109.53 -31.19 17.59
CA MET A 648 -109.64 -32.60 17.22
C MET A 648 -108.82 -33.50 18.15
N GLU A 649 -107.67 -33.02 18.63
CA GLU A 649 -106.84 -33.74 19.60
C GLU A 649 -107.59 -33.77 20.94
N SER A 650 -107.98 -32.60 21.46
CA SER A 650 -108.50 -32.52 22.83
C SER A 650 -109.85 -33.24 22.99
N GLY A 651 -110.65 -33.29 21.92
CA GLY A 651 -111.88 -34.10 21.84
C GLY A 651 -111.66 -35.55 21.39
N GLY A 652 -110.42 -35.94 21.09
CA GLY A 652 -110.00 -37.25 20.60
C GLY A 652 -110.20 -38.38 21.62
N ILE A 653 -110.26 -39.61 21.11
CA ILE A 653 -110.28 -40.83 21.94
C ILE A 653 -108.84 -41.28 22.19
N PRO A 654 -108.48 -41.73 23.40
CA PRO A 654 -107.15 -42.28 23.69
C PRO A 654 -106.75 -43.39 22.71
N ASP A 655 -105.51 -43.36 22.23
CA ASP A 655 -104.94 -44.26 21.22
C ASP A 655 -105.67 -44.27 19.88
N ALA A 656 -106.34 -43.17 19.52
CA ALA A 656 -106.95 -42.98 18.22
C ALA A 656 -106.45 -41.70 17.54
N VAL A 657 -106.40 -41.74 16.22
CA VAL A 657 -106.14 -40.56 15.39
C VAL A 657 -107.48 -40.04 14.89
N GLN A 658 -107.86 -38.85 15.35
CA GLN A 658 -109.07 -38.18 14.94
C GLN A 658 -108.77 -37.15 13.85
N VAL A 659 -109.57 -37.18 12.78
CA VAL A 659 -109.41 -36.28 11.64
C VAL A 659 -110.71 -35.54 11.32
N THR A 660 -110.57 -34.36 10.73
CA THR A 660 -111.69 -33.55 10.21
C THR A 660 -112.10 -33.99 8.80
N ARG A 661 -113.26 -33.51 8.33
CA ARG A 661 -113.78 -33.78 6.97
C ARG A 661 -112.75 -33.50 5.86
N PRO A 662 -112.03 -32.35 5.83
CA PRO A 662 -111.04 -32.08 4.80
C PRO A 662 -109.90 -33.10 4.73
N VAL A 663 -109.55 -33.75 5.84
CA VAL A 663 -108.53 -34.80 5.86
C VAL A 663 -109.13 -36.12 5.37
N TYR A 664 -110.33 -36.47 5.84
CA TYR A 664 -111.06 -37.67 5.42
C TYR A 664 -111.31 -37.68 3.91
N GLU A 665 -111.87 -36.60 3.34
CA GLU A 665 -112.20 -36.51 1.91
C GLU A 665 -110.98 -36.72 1.01
N LYS A 666 -109.79 -36.27 1.46
CA LYS A 666 -108.53 -36.44 0.72
C LYS A 666 -107.95 -37.85 0.79
N LEU A 667 -108.30 -38.62 1.82
CA LEU A 667 -107.57 -39.84 2.20
C LEU A 667 -108.46 -41.08 2.33
N GLN A 668 -109.78 -40.96 2.17
CA GLN A 668 -110.73 -42.07 2.27
C GLN A 668 -110.43 -43.24 1.32
N ASP A 669 -109.75 -42.99 0.20
CA ASP A 669 -109.34 -44.03 -0.76
C ASP A 669 -108.02 -44.72 -0.39
N LEU A 670 -107.23 -44.13 0.53
CA LEU A 670 -105.91 -44.60 0.94
C LEU A 670 -105.88 -45.22 2.34
N PHE A 671 -106.79 -44.80 3.22
CA PHE A 671 -106.86 -45.24 4.60
C PHE A 671 -108.30 -45.56 5.00
N VAL A 672 -108.46 -46.48 5.96
CA VAL A 672 -109.78 -46.86 6.48
C VAL A 672 -110.15 -45.94 7.63
N PHE A 673 -111.28 -45.25 7.50
CA PHE A 673 -111.83 -44.37 8.51
C PHE A 673 -113.20 -44.85 8.99
N GLU A 674 -113.46 -44.69 10.28
CA GLU A 674 -114.74 -44.96 10.91
C GLU A 674 -115.41 -43.64 11.31
N ALA A 675 -116.68 -43.47 10.94
CA ALA A 675 -117.42 -42.25 11.27
C ALA A 675 -117.64 -42.16 12.78
N ARG A 676 -117.14 -41.10 13.41
CA ARG A 676 -117.39 -40.81 14.83
C ARG A 676 -118.74 -40.14 15.06
N GLY A 677 -119.28 -39.51 14.01
CA GLY A 677 -120.44 -38.63 14.07
C GLY A 677 -120.03 -37.20 14.44
N SER A 678 -121.03 -36.36 14.73
CA SER A 678 -120.79 -34.97 15.09
C SER A 678 -120.34 -34.82 16.54
N ILE A 679 -119.19 -34.17 16.75
CA ILE A 679 -118.65 -33.82 18.06
C ILE A 679 -118.86 -32.33 18.34
N GLU A 680 -119.17 -31.98 19.59
CA GLU A 680 -119.26 -30.59 20.01
C GLU A 680 -117.86 -29.98 20.18
N VAL A 681 -117.55 -28.96 19.38
CA VAL A 681 -116.28 -28.25 19.41
C VAL A 681 -116.49 -26.83 19.93
N LYS A 682 -115.83 -26.51 21.04
CA LYS A 682 -115.89 -25.19 21.69
C LYS A 682 -115.55 -24.07 20.69
N GLY A 683 -116.54 -23.23 20.38
CA GLY A 683 -116.43 -22.09 19.46
C GLY A 683 -116.72 -22.39 17.98
N LYS A 684 -117.05 -23.65 17.63
CA LYS A 684 -117.40 -24.08 16.26
C LYS A 684 -118.75 -24.80 16.17
N GLY A 685 -119.30 -25.24 17.30
CA GLY A 685 -120.53 -26.04 17.35
C GLY A 685 -120.28 -27.49 16.94
N SER A 686 -121.29 -28.11 16.34
CA SER A 686 -121.28 -29.50 15.90
C SER A 686 -120.37 -29.70 14.66
N VAL A 687 -119.25 -30.41 14.81
CA VAL A 687 -118.29 -30.70 13.74
C VAL A 687 -118.22 -32.21 13.52
N GLU A 688 -118.31 -32.67 12.28
CA GLU A 688 -118.13 -34.08 11.95
C GLU A 688 -116.66 -34.51 12.07
N ALA A 689 -116.45 -35.68 12.66
CA ALA A 689 -115.14 -36.27 12.84
C ALA A 689 -115.09 -37.74 12.40
N TRP A 690 -113.91 -38.17 11.99
CA TRP A 690 -113.59 -39.54 11.62
C TRP A 690 -112.42 -40.05 12.46
N LEU A 691 -112.45 -41.33 12.80
CA LEU A 691 -111.36 -42.02 13.46
C LEU A 691 -110.62 -42.87 12.44
N LEU A 692 -109.30 -42.72 12.37
CA LEU A 692 -108.46 -43.61 11.59
C LEU A 692 -108.40 -44.98 12.27
N ARG A 693 -108.59 -46.04 11.48
CA ARG A 693 -108.37 -47.41 11.95
C ARG A 693 -106.88 -47.73 11.89
N LEU A 694 -106.27 -47.81 13.08
CA LEU A 694 -104.82 -47.99 13.30
C LEU A 694 -104.35 -49.43 13.15
#